data_AF-S7TFQ2-F1
#
_entry.id   AF-S7TFQ2-F1
#
_cell.length_a   1.000
_cell.length_b   1.000
_cell.length_c   1.000
_cell.angle_alpha   90.00
_cell.angle_beta   90.00
_cell.angle_gamma   90.00
#
_symmetry.space_group_name_H-M   'P 1'
#
loop_
_entity.id
_entity.type
_entity.pdbx_description
1 polymer ?
#
loop_
_entity_poly.entity_id
_entity_poly.type
_entity_poly.pdbx_seq_one_letter_code
_entity_poly.pdbx_strand_id
1 'polypeptide(L)'
;MSVDVRLIADALDISVQAVHKRALRESWPFTEATCRGGRKRLFDAASLPAEVQRALAIHEARQSVEIATSTPSNLPAPAAQVPAETRALVAAVREDATDVHVGMLVSMDEGDARRRSEEAMRRYRMIEPLLSFPPRAKGRREKAEVLAEAHGVSTPTLYRWEKQYRQGGITALMDKVRTDRGQARTLISQKWETMAAGSGIRREKLAEIAEEMSLAVRGLWAQANTSVRQVQNLAKPVLYRLSVAAGMPEAVAKRCCNVPRKFVEAERRYSMIATYKRDAKKFYDTHQTPIYRTRENYAPGDVVFGDVSPCDIPVLRPDGKLAWARLIVWQDAATNMIHVTGYLPNKGTGVRREHVALSFASMCAHSPWGMPKRLYLDNGSEYSWTEMLDAWRELAVFSGGVFGGVQLNSDEGRIIRSQPFKPRAKNLEGIFSALAWHLGWHPLYAGGNRIVKRTRRLGKAPEATPLEDLKQFFADAIPYYHATPQGGDHMKGRSPVQVLSEWTERGWRKMVADEGALMLAFSDRSERVVTAGTVSAGGWRYYHEKLHQYDGEKLLVRHPRHDPVCSYVFKESRLLCVARPMPVYDMADPQGAKYAGKLAQEARKAVQIMKGEVAWLEPRELMREFAELAGVREAIEATDIGAGRISVVDPEVQALCDNRHKAAEQTLAIAAKSQDAEKLSLNRWGVKEDPAVEALRAQGW
;
A
#
# COMPACT_ATOMS: atom_id res chain seq x y z
N MET A 1 37.27 26.04 1.30
CA MET A 1 36.66 24.99 2.16
C MET A 1 35.58 24.33 1.34
N SER A 2 35.63 23.01 1.13
CA SER A 2 34.69 22.34 0.23
C SER A 2 33.36 22.03 0.93
N VAL A 3 32.27 22.51 0.36
CA VAL A 3 30.92 22.49 0.93
C VAL A 3 30.01 21.59 0.08
N ASP A 4 29.21 20.76 0.75
CA ASP A 4 28.22 19.88 0.13
C ASP A 4 26.96 20.67 -0.27
N VAL A 5 26.31 20.28 -1.37
CA VAL A 5 25.02 20.84 -1.82
C VAL A 5 23.97 20.85 -0.72
N ARG A 6 23.95 19.81 0.12
CA ARG A 6 23.01 19.74 1.23
C ARG A 6 23.22 20.85 2.25
N LEU A 7 24.48 21.15 2.59
CA LEU A 7 24.79 22.25 3.51
C LEU A 7 24.39 23.60 2.91
N ILE A 8 24.57 23.79 1.60
CA ILE A 8 24.14 25.00 0.89
C ILE A 8 22.61 25.11 0.89
N ALA A 9 21.91 23.99 0.68
CA ALA A 9 20.45 23.93 0.71
C ALA A 9 19.91 24.30 2.11
N ASP A 10 20.51 23.75 3.16
CA ASP A 10 20.14 24.02 4.55
C ASP A 10 20.47 25.46 4.98
N ALA A 11 21.59 26.02 4.51
CA ALA A 11 21.96 27.41 4.78
C ALA A 11 21.04 28.44 4.09
N LEU A 12 20.51 28.10 2.91
CA LEU A 12 19.63 28.96 2.11
C LEU A 12 18.13 28.70 2.34
N ASP A 13 17.78 27.66 3.12
CA ASP A 13 16.40 27.19 3.33
C ASP A 13 15.65 26.89 2.01
N ILE A 14 16.32 26.19 1.09
CA ILE A 14 15.76 25.78 -0.21
C ILE A 14 16.05 24.31 -0.49
N SER A 15 15.31 23.71 -1.44
CA SER A 15 15.55 22.32 -1.81
C SER A 15 16.90 22.11 -2.51
N VAL A 16 17.50 20.92 -2.31
CA VAL A 16 18.71 20.47 -3.02
C VAL A 16 18.58 20.61 -4.55
N GLN A 17 17.39 20.36 -5.10
CA GLN A 17 17.14 20.54 -6.54
C GLN A 17 17.17 22.02 -6.96
N ALA A 18 16.71 22.93 -6.12
CA ALA A 18 16.79 24.37 -6.38
C ALA A 18 18.25 24.84 -6.39
N VAL A 19 19.08 24.34 -5.47
CA VAL A 19 20.54 24.59 -5.47
C VAL A 19 21.18 24.06 -6.75
N HIS A 20 20.85 22.84 -7.19
CA HIS A 20 21.38 22.30 -8.46
C HIS A 20 21.00 23.15 -9.67
N LYS A 21 19.74 23.60 -9.76
CA LYS A 21 19.28 24.50 -10.84
C LYS A 21 19.98 25.85 -10.79
N ARG A 22 20.22 26.38 -9.59
CA ARG A 22 20.93 27.65 -9.38
C ARG A 22 22.41 27.53 -9.75
N ALA A 23 23.09 26.50 -9.25
CA ALA A 23 24.48 26.21 -9.56
C ALA A 23 24.72 25.99 -11.07
N LEU A 24 23.77 25.38 -11.78
CA LEU A 24 23.84 25.23 -13.24
C LEU A 24 23.68 26.57 -13.96
N ARG A 25 22.67 27.36 -13.57
CA ARG A 25 22.37 28.67 -14.16
C ARG A 25 23.46 29.71 -13.92
N GLU A 26 24.11 29.65 -12.77
CA GLU A 26 25.18 30.57 -12.36
C GLU A 26 26.59 29.97 -12.56
N SER A 27 26.68 28.78 -13.16
CA SER A 27 27.93 28.08 -13.48
C SER A 27 28.93 27.98 -12.31
N TRP A 28 28.46 27.54 -11.14
CA TRP A 28 29.31 27.41 -9.97
C TRP A 28 30.36 26.31 -10.16
N PRO A 29 31.65 26.56 -9.87
CA PRO A 29 32.69 25.55 -9.99
C PRO A 29 32.53 24.47 -8.91
N PHE A 30 32.66 23.21 -9.30
CA PHE A 30 32.51 22.06 -8.39
C PHE A 30 33.53 20.97 -8.67
N THR A 31 33.76 20.13 -7.66
CA THR A 31 34.53 18.89 -7.74
C THR A 31 33.62 17.72 -7.40
N GLU A 32 33.85 16.55 -8.01
CA GLU A 32 33.07 15.33 -7.70
C GLU A 32 33.81 14.44 -6.71
N ALA A 33 33.10 13.95 -5.70
CA ALA A 33 33.61 12.98 -4.73
C ALA A 33 32.73 11.73 -4.70
N THR A 34 33.35 10.55 -4.65
CA THR A 34 32.66 9.26 -4.58
C THR A 34 32.13 8.99 -3.17
N CYS A 35 30.87 8.57 -3.05
CA CYS A 35 30.25 8.20 -1.77
C CYS A 35 29.36 6.95 -1.90
N ARG A 36 28.93 6.40 -0.76
CA ARG A 36 28.05 5.22 -0.73
C ARG A 36 26.67 5.60 -1.27
N GLY A 37 26.40 5.24 -2.52
CA GLY A 37 25.16 5.59 -3.24
C GLY A 37 25.32 6.55 -4.43
N GLY A 38 26.54 6.88 -4.87
CA GLY A 38 26.79 7.66 -6.09
C GLY A 38 27.94 8.66 -5.97
N ARG A 39 27.98 9.64 -6.88
CA ARG A 39 28.91 10.79 -6.81
C ARG A 39 28.18 12.00 -6.25
N LYS A 40 28.85 12.75 -5.38
CA LYS A 40 28.35 14.03 -4.84
C LYS A 40 29.20 15.19 -5.35
N ARG A 41 28.56 16.34 -5.60
CA ARG A 41 29.25 17.58 -5.99
C ARG A 41 29.63 18.37 -4.74
N LEU A 42 30.89 18.80 -4.68
CA LEU A 42 31.45 19.65 -3.65
C LEU A 42 31.83 21.00 -4.27
N PHE A 43 31.40 22.09 -3.65
CA PHE A 43 31.66 23.45 -4.10
C PHE A 43 32.69 24.11 -3.20
N ASP A 44 33.62 24.88 -3.73
CA ASP A 44 34.53 25.64 -2.87
C ASP A 44 33.82 26.90 -2.36
N ALA A 45 33.73 27.05 -1.03
CA ALA A 45 33.00 28.14 -0.38
C ALA A 45 33.39 29.53 -0.89
N ALA A 46 34.67 29.76 -1.20
CA ALA A 46 35.18 31.04 -1.68
C ALA A 46 34.74 31.39 -3.12
N SER A 47 34.38 30.37 -3.90
CA SER A 47 33.97 30.50 -5.30
C SER A 47 32.45 30.65 -5.48
N LEU A 48 31.68 30.49 -4.40
CA LEU A 48 30.22 30.64 -4.40
C LEU A 48 29.81 32.13 -4.42
N PRO A 49 28.61 32.48 -4.90
CA PRO A 49 28.13 33.86 -4.84
C PRO A 49 28.08 34.42 -3.42
N ALA A 50 28.33 35.73 -3.26
CA ALA A 50 28.42 36.40 -1.97
C ALA A 50 27.18 36.19 -1.06
N GLU A 51 25.99 36.06 -1.66
CA GLU A 51 24.76 35.73 -0.93
C GLU A 51 24.82 34.35 -0.26
N VAL A 52 25.34 33.36 -0.98
CA VAL A 52 25.48 31.97 -0.50
C VAL A 52 26.59 31.89 0.55
N GLN A 53 27.69 32.61 0.36
CA GLN A 53 28.75 32.71 1.36
C GLN A 53 28.25 33.29 2.68
N ARG A 54 27.45 34.38 2.63
CA ARG A 54 26.82 34.96 3.82
C ARG A 54 25.87 33.99 4.50
N ALA A 55 25.05 33.28 3.73
CA ALA A 55 24.13 32.28 4.27
C ALA A 55 24.88 31.14 4.97
N LEU A 56 25.97 30.64 4.38
CA LEU A 56 26.84 29.63 4.99
C LEU A 56 27.51 30.14 6.26
N ALA A 57 28.03 31.37 6.27
CA ALA A 57 28.63 31.97 7.45
C ALA A 57 27.63 32.15 8.60
N ILE A 58 26.39 32.57 8.29
CA ILE A 58 25.30 32.67 9.27
C ILE A 58 24.92 31.27 9.79
N HIS A 59 24.87 30.28 8.91
CA HIS A 59 24.55 28.90 9.26
C HIS A 59 25.63 28.29 10.16
N GLU A 60 26.91 28.49 9.86
CA GLU A 60 28.03 28.07 10.71
C GLU A 60 28.03 28.81 12.04
N ALA A 61 27.79 30.12 12.07
CA ALA A 61 27.67 30.88 13.31
C ALA A 61 26.51 30.39 14.19
N ARG A 62 25.35 30.06 13.58
CA ARG A 62 24.21 29.45 14.28
C ARG A 62 24.57 28.08 14.84
N GLN A 63 25.18 27.20 14.04
CA GLN A 63 25.64 25.89 14.52
C GLN A 63 26.69 26.04 15.63
N SER A 64 27.57 27.03 15.55
CA SER A 64 28.59 27.30 16.58
C SER A 64 27.95 27.75 17.89
N VAL A 65 26.89 28.58 17.83
CA VAL A 65 26.09 28.97 18.99
C VAL A 65 25.30 27.77 19.53
N GLU A 66 24.73 26.94 18.66
CA GLU A 66 24.00 25.72 19.05
C GLU A 66 24.91 24.68 19.72
N ILE A 67 26.13 24.51 19.21
CA ILE A 67 27.18 23.65 19.76
C ILE A 67 27.71 24.23 21.09
N ALA A 68 27.90 25.54 21.19
CA ALA A 68 28.27 26.20 22.46
C ALA A 68 27.16 26.07 23.53
N THR A 69 25.89 26.17 23.14
CA THR A 69 24.73 25.97 24.04
C THR A 69 24.45 24.50 24.37
N SER A 70 25.09 23.54 23.68
CA SER A 70 24.93 22.09 23.90
C SER A 70 26.15 21.42 24.53
N THR A 71 27.03 22.20 25.18
CA THR A 71 27.99 21.63 26.14
C THR A 71 27.20 20.85 27.21
N PRO A 72 27.41 19.54 27.39
CA PRO A 72 26.62 18.72 28.28
C PRO A 72 26.98 19.03 29.73
N SER A 73 26.34 20.05 30.29
CA SER A 73 26.26 20.25 31.73
C SER A 73 25.43 19.11 32.31
N ASN A 74 26.03 18.43 33.28
CA ASN A 74 25.53 17.19 33.85
C ASN A 74 24.22 17.46 34.64
N LEU A 75 23.11 17.07 34.01
CA LEU A 75 21.69 17.03 34.46
C LEU A 75 20.89 18.36 34.34
N PRO A 76 19.68 18.32 33.74
CA PRO A 76 18.84 19.51 33.59
C PRO A 76 18.24 19.94 34.95
N ALA A 77 18.31 21.24 35.23
CA ALA A 77 17.49 21.88 36.25
C ALA A 77 16.01 21.83 35.82
N PRO A 78 15.06 21.45 36.69
CA PRO A 78 13.75 20.95 36.28
C PRO A 78 12.72 22.01 35.82
N ALA A 79 13.08 23.29 35.68
CA ALA A 79 12.07 24.35 35.52
C ALA A 79 12.19 25.29 34.29
N ALA A 80 13.28 25.26 33.51
CA ALA A 80 13.59 26.37 32.59
C ALA A 80 13.29 26.16 31.08
N GLN A 81 12.69 25.04 30.64
CA GLN A 81 12.56 24.72 29.21
C GLN A 81 11.12 24.41 28.73
N VAL A 82 10.09 24.98 29.36
CA VAL A 82 8.71 24.80 28.88
C VAL A 82 8.32 25.99 27.99
N PRO A 83 7.98 25.78 26.70
CA PRO A 83 7.53 26.84 25.80
C PRO A 83 6.34 27.62 26.40
N ALA A 84 6.29 28.93 26.16
CA ALA A 84 5.28 29.84 26.74
C ALA A 84 3.83 29.40 26.46
N GLU A 85 3.57 28.86 25.26
CA GLU A 85 2.25 28.32 24.87
C GLU A 85 1.83 27.10 25.73
N THR A 86 2.78 26.21 26.03
CA THR A 86 2.52 25.05 26.90
C THR A 86 2.26 25.51 28.34
N ARG A 87 2.92 26.57 28.79
CA ARG A 87 2.72 27.15 30.13
C ARG A 87 1.33 27.79 30.27
N ALA A 88 0.85 28.47 29.23
CA ALA A 88 -0.49 29.05 29.17
C ALA A 88 -1.59 27.96 29.18
N LEU A 89 -1.40 26.88 28.42
CA LEU A 89 -2.36 25.76 28.39
C LEU A 89 -2.46 25.05 29.76
N VAL A 90 -1.32 24.85 30.44
CA VAL A 90 -1.28 24.26 31.80
C VAL A 90 -1.95 25.16 32.82
N ALA A 91 -1.84 26.49 32.69
CA ALA A 91 -2.52 27.44 33.55
C ALA A 91 -4.05 27.38 33.38
N ALA A 92 -4.54 27.34 32.14
CA ALA A 92 -5.97 27.25 31.84
C ALA A 92 -6.62 25.95 32.36
N VAL A 93 -5.91 24.81 32.28
CA VAL A 93 -6.42 23.51 32.80
C VAL A 93 -6.40 23.45 34.33
N ARG A 94 -5.58 24.27 35.00
CA ARG A 94 -5.49 24.30 36.47
C ARG A 94 -6.61 25.10 37.13
N GLU A 95 -7.21 26.08 36.44
CA GLU A 95 -8.31 26.88 37.01
C GLU A 95 -9.59 26.06 37.26
N ASP A 96 -9.81 24.96 36.52
CA ASP A 96 -10.93 24.03 36.73
C ASP A 96 -10.67 22.93 37.79
N ALA A 97 -9.44 22.85 38.31
CA ALA A 97 -9.08 21.86 39.32
C ALA A 97 -9.01 22.53 40.69
N THR A 98 -10.01 22.28 41.55
CA THR A 98 -9.94 22.65 42.98
C THR A 98 -8.59 22.23 43.57
N ASP A 99 -7.92 23.17 44.25
CA ASP A 99 -6.58 23.03 44.83
C ASP A 99 -6.40 21.71 45.59
N VAL A 100 -5.87 20.70 44.90
CA VAL A 100 -5.40 19.45 45.49
C VAL A 100 -3.97 19.26 45.03
N HIS A 101 -3.02 19.35 45.96
CA HIS A 101 -1.62 19.07 45.71
C HIS A 101 -1.45 17.69 45.07
N VAL A 102 -1.03 17.68 43.81
CA VAL A 102 -1.03 16.54 42.87
C VAL A 102 -0.02 15.42 43.23
N GLY A 103 0.58 15.46 44.42
CA GLY A 103 1.47 14.40 44.93
C GLY A 103 0.82 13.41 45.90
N MET A 104 -0.46 13.61 46.29
CA MET A 104 -1.05 12.92 47.45
C MET A 104 -2.18 11.93 47.15
N LEU A 105 -2.52 11.63 45.90
CA LEU A 105 -3.61 10.70 45.59
C LEU A 105 -3.10 9.36 45.07
N VAL A 106 -3.10 8.36 45.96
CA VAL A 106 -3.07 6.94 45.55
C VAL A 106 -4.45 6.59 44.98
N SER A 107 -4.48 6.05 43.76
CA SER A 107 -5.72 5.62 43.09
C SER A 107 -6.58 4.72 43.98
N MET A 108 -7.87 4.99 44.04
CA MET A 108 -8.85 4.13 44.71
C MET A 108 -8.90 2.78 44.00
N ASP A 109 -8.42 1.73 44.66
CA ASP A 109 -8.44 0.37 44.12
C ASP A 109 -9.88 -0.18 44.19
N GLU A 110 -10.53 -0.32 43.04
CA GLU A 110 -11.86 -0.96 42.91
C GLU A 110 -11.87 -2.39 43.46
N GLY A 111 -10.73 -3.09 43.42
CA GLY A 111 -10.56 -4.42 44.01
C GLY A 111 -10.71 -4.44 45.54
N ASP A 112 -10.25 -3.39 46.22
CA ASP A 112 -10.39 -3.24 47.67
C ASP A 112 -11.82 -2.86 48.08
N ALA A 113 -12.55 -2.13 47.24
CA ALA A 113 -13.98 -1.88 47.46
C ALA A 113 -14.78 -3.18 47.34
N ARG A 114 -14.48 -3.98 46.31
CA ARG A 114 -15.11 -5.28 46.07
C ARG A 114 -14.85 -6.27 47.21
N ARG A 115 -13.59 -6.45 47.65
CA ARG A 115 -13.28 -7.32 48.81
C ARG A 115 -14.01 -6.92 50.09
N ARG A 116 -14.13 -5.62 50.38
CA ARG A 116 -14.85 -5.13 51.56
C ARG A 116 -16.34 -5.39 51.48
N SER A 117 -16.92 -5.28 50.27
CA SER A 117 -18.32 -5.63 50.03
C SER A 117 -18.56 -7.13 50.16
N GLU A 118 -17.64 -7.96 49.64
CA GLU A 118 -17.69 -9.42 49.78
C GLU A 118 -17.58 -9.88 51.24
N GLU A 119 -16.68 -9.27 52.02
CA GLU A 119 -16.53 -9.56 53.44
C GLU A 119 -17.74 -9.07 54.27
N ALA A 120 -18.32 -7.91 53.93
CA ALA A 120 -19.56 -7.46 54.56
C ALA A 120 -20.73 -8.41 54.25
N MET A 121 -20.79 -8.94 53.03
CA MET A 121 -21.79 -9.94 52.64
C MET A 121 -21.57 -11.28 53.34
N ARG A 122 -20.31 -11.69 53.54
CA ARG A 122 -19.95 -12.86 54.34
C ARG A 122 -20.42 -12.70 55.79
N ARG A 123 -20.17 -11.54 56.41
CA ARG A 123 -20.63 -11.23 57.78
C ARG A 123 -22.15 -11.21 57.87
N TYR A 124 -22.83 -10.64 56.88
CA TYR A 124 -24.29 -10.63 56.79
C TYR A 124 -24.87 -12.05 56.78
N ARG A 125 -24.35 -12.93 55.92
CA ARG A 125 -24.80 -14.33 55.84
C ARG A 125 -24.65 -15.10 57.17
N MET A 126 -23.63 -14.76 57.97
CA MET A 126 -23.42 -15.37 59.28
C MET A 126 -24.44 -14.90 60.33
N ILE A 127 -24.90 -13.65 60.25
CA ILE A 127 -25.87 -13.09 61.20
C ILE A 127 -27.32 -13.20 60.74
N GLU A 128 -27.58 -13.47 59.46
CA GLU A 128 -28.93 -13.58 58.88
C GLU A 128 -29.84 -14.56 59.65
N PRO A 129 -29.39 -15.77 60.06
CA PRO A 129 -30.21 -16.67 60.87
C PRO A 129 -30.49 -16.19 62.30
N LEU A 130 -29.74 -15.19 62.79
CA LEU A 130 -29.92 -14.52 64.09
C LEU A 130 -30.81 -13.27 63.98
N LEU A 131 -30.82 -12.61 62.82
CA LEU A 131 -31.63 -11.43 62.56
C LEU A 131 -33.14 -11.75 62.52
N SER A 132 -33.51 -12.96 62.11
CA SER A 132 -34.90 -13.47 62.10
C SER A 132 -35.47 -13.80 63.49
N PHE A 133 -34.65 -13.75 64.55
CA PHE A 133 -35.10 -13.98 65.92
C PHE A 133 -35.51 -12.66 66.59
N PRO A 134 -36.62 -12.62 67.35
CA PRO A 134 -36.95 -11.50 68.21
C PRO A 134 -35.88 -11.28 69.29
N PRO A 135 -35.60 -10.04 69.72
CA PRO A 135 -34.74 -9.78 70.87
C PRO A 135 -35.30 -10.49 72.11
N ARG A 136 -34.46 -11.25 72.83
CA ARG A 136 -34.82 -12.01 74.05
C ARG A 136 -35.73 -13.24 73.87
N ALA A 137 -35.87 -13.76 72.65
CA ALA A 137 -36.56 -15.05 72.43
C ALA A 137 -35.82 -16.24 73.08
N LYS A 138 -36.57 -17.17 73.67
CA LYS A 138 -36.06 -18.43 74.23
C LYS A 138 -35.38 -19.25 73.11
N GLY A 139 -34.17 -19.78 73.34
CA GLY A 139 -33.37 -20.51 72.34
C GLY A 139 -32.46 -19.65 71.44
N ARG A 140 -32.55 -18.32 71.52
CA ARG A 140 -31.68 -17.40 70.74
C ARG A 140 -30.20 -17.54 71.09
N ARG A 141 -29.89 -17.74 72.38
CA ARG A 141 -28.51 -17.88 72.87
C ARG A 141 -27.85 -19.17 72.37
N GLU A 142 -28.55 -20.29 72.48
CA GLU A 142 -28.11 -21.59 71.95
C GLU A 142 -27.88 -21.50 70.44
N LYS A 143 -28.78 -20.85 69.69
CA LYS A 143 -28.60 -20.65 68.25
C LYS A 143 -27.39 -19.77 67.91
N ALA A 144 -27.11 -18.74 68.71
CA ALA A 144 -25.92 -17.91 68.55
C ALA A 144 -24.62 -18.69 68.84
N GLU A 145 -24.65 -19.60 69.82
CA GLU A 145 -23.51 -20.48 70.16
C GLU A 145 -23.26 -21.52 69.05
N VAL A 146 -24.31 -22.13 68.50
CA VAL A 146 -24.21 -23.06 67.34
C VAL A 146 -23.66 -22.34 66.10
N LEU A 147 -24.11 -21.12 65.81
CA LEU A 147 -23.61 -20.35 64.67
C LEU A 147 -22.18 -19.85 64.87
N ALA A 148 -21.81 -19.52 66.11
CA ALA A 148 -20.45 -19.16 66.49
C ALA A 148 -19.48 -20.32 66.24
N GLU A 149 -19.86 -21.53 66.67
CA GLU A 149 -19.09 -22.76 66.47
C GLU A 149 -19.00 -23.14 64.98
N ALA A 150 -20.13 -23.14 64.25
CA ALA A 150 -20.19 -23.50 62.84
C ALA A 150 -19.37 -22.57 61.92
N HIS A 151 -19.18 -21.31 62.31
CA HIS A 151 -18.44 -20.31 61.52
C HIS A 151 -17.07 -19.94 62.10
N GLY A 152 -16.65 -20.57 63.21
CA GLY A 152 -15.36 -20.32 63.85
C GLY A 152 -15.18 -18.89 64.37
N VAL A 153 -16.26 -18.26 64.86
CA VAL A 153 -16.26 -16.89 65.38
C VAL A 153 -16.85 -16.83 66.78
N SER A 154 -16.43 -15.88 67.62
CA SER A 154 -16.98 -15.79 68.98
C SER A 154 -18.43 -15.30 68.99
N THR A 155 -19.25 -15.80 69.92
CA THR A 155 -20.64 -15.33 70.13
C THR A 155 -20.73 -13.80 70.33
N PRO A 156 -19.82 -13.14 71.09
CA PRO A 156 -19.76 -11.67 71.15
C PRO A 156 -19.54 -10.99 69.80
N THR A 157 -18.76 -11.60 68.90
CA THR A 157 -18.51 -11.06 67.55
C THR A 157 -19.79 -11.07 66.70
N LEU A 158 -20.57 -12.15 66.75
CA LEU A 158 -21.86 -12.24 66.05
C LEU A 158 -22.85 -11.18 66.55
N TYR A 159 -22.99 -11.02 67.87
CA TYR A 159 -23.85 -9.97 68.44
C TYR A 159 -23.37 -8.55 68.10
N ARG A 160 -22.05 -8.34 68.02
CA ARG A 160 -21.48 -7.05 67.59
C ARG A 160 -21.83 -6.74 66.14
N TRP A 161 -21.68 -7.71 65.23
CA TRP A 161 -22.07 -7.56 63.82
C TRP A 161 -23.57 -7.38 63.66
N GLU A 162 -24.38 -8.15 64.40
CA GLU A 162 -25.83 -7.98 64.41
C GLU A 162 -26.24 -6.56 64.84
N LYS A 163 -25.64 -6.06 65.92
CA LYS A 163 -25.86 -4.69 66.40
C LYS A 163 -25.46 -3.65 65.35
N GLN A 164 -24.30 -3.82 64.71
CA GLN A 164 -23.83 -2.93 63.64
C GLN A 164 -24.79 -2.94 62.45
N TYR A 165 -25.25 -4.13 62.02
CA TYR A 165 -26.22 -4.27 60.93
C TYR A 165 -27.56 -3.62 61.26
N ARG A 166 -28.11 -3.81 62.48
CA ARG A 166 -29.35 -3.15 62.89
C ARG A 166 -29.24 -1.62 62.95
N GLN A 167 -28.03 -1.09 63.16
CA GLN A 167 -27.78 0.35 63.26
C GLN A 167 -27.51 1.04 61.92
N GLY A 168 -26.94 0.35 60.93
CA GLY A 168 -26.53 0.97 59.65
C GLY A 168 -26.55 0.05 58.43
N GLY A 169 -27.31 -1.05 58.50
CA GLY A 169 -27.46 -2.01 57.40
C GLY A 169 -26.15 -2.67 57.00
N ILE A 170 -26.08 -3.15 55.76
CA ILE A 170 -24.91 -3.88 55.24
C ILE A 170 -23.64 -3.02 55.20
N THR A 171 -23.78 -1.70 55.03
CA THR A 171 -22.65 -0.77 55.00
C THR A 171 -21.93 -0.68 56.35
N ALA A 172 -22.64 -0.86 57.46
CA ALA A 172 -22.07 -0.85 58.82
C ALA A 172 -21.27 -2.12 59.15
N LEU A 173 -21.44 -3.19 58.36
CA LEU A 173 -20.62 -4.41 58.46
C LEU A 173 -19.31 -4.31 57.67
N MET A 174 -19.16 -3.30 56.81
CA MET A 174 -17.93 -3.06 56.07
C MET A 174 -16.81 -2.61 57.01
N ASP A 175 -15.58 -3.07 56.73
CA ASP A 175 -14.42 -2.59 57.45
C ASP A 175 -14.23 -1.08 57.26
N LYS A 176 -14.09 -0.36 58.38
CA LYS A 176 -13.85 1.08 58.38
C LYS A 176 -12.55 1.39 57.64
N VAL A 177 -12.64 2.31 56.71
CA VAL A 177 -11.47 2.88 56.04
C VAL A 177 -10.69 3.71 57.06
N ARG A 178 -9.37 3.52 57.15
CA ARG A 178 -8.53 4.38 57.97
C ARG A 178 -8.63 5.82 57.49
N THR A 179 -8.72 6.78 58.40
CA THR A 179 -8.86 8.22 58.10
C THR A 179 -7.65 8.80 57.34
N ASP A 180 -6.48 8.17 57.46
CA ASP A 180 -5.25 8.55 56.75
C ASP A 180 -5.06 7.81 55.41
N ARG A 181 -6.05 7.02 54.97
CA ARG A 181 -5.94 6.25 53.72
C ARG A 181 -5.95 7.19 52.53
N GLY A 182 -4.86 7.15 51.76
CA GLY A 182 -4.64 8.02 50.59
C GLY A 182 -3.50 9.00 50.80
N GLN A 183 -3.24 9.43 52.04
CA GLN A 183 -2.15 10.37 52.34
C GLN A 183 -0.80 9.65 52.47
N ALA A 184 0.20 10.11 51.71
CA ALA A 184 1.56 9.63 51.86
C ALA A 184 2.12 10.10 53.22
N ARG A 185 2.43 9.15 54.12
CA ARG A 185 2.99 9.43 55.45
C ARG A 185 4.41 10.03 55.42
N THR A 186 5.05 9.94 54.26
CA THR A 186 6.43 10.36 54.00
C THR A 186 6.46 11.08 52.66
N LEU A 187 7.19 12.19 52.59
CA LEU A 187 7.42 12.99 51.39
C LEU A 187 8.17 12.22 50.30
N ILE A 188 9.27 11.54 50.66
CA ILE A 188 10.03 10.69 49.72
C ILE A 188 10.28 9.32 50.33
N SER A 189 10.94 9.29 51.49
CA SER A 189 11.12 8.07 52.29
C SER A 189 11.39 8.43 53.75
N GLN A 190 10.90 7.60 54.67
CA GLN A 190 11.09 7.80 56.11
C GLN A 190 12.58 7.91 56.47
N LYS A 191 13.42 7.03 55.91
CA LYS A 191 14.88 7.03 56.16
C LYS A 191 15.53 8.34 55.73
N TRP A 192 15.13 8.90 54.59
CA TRP A 192 15.67 10.17 54.12
C TRP A 192 15.21 11.33 55.02
N GLU A 193 13.92 11.40 55.35
CA GLU A 193 13.35 12.45 56.21
C GLU A 193 13.97 12.48 57.61
N THR A 194 14.13 11.32 58.25
CA THR A 194 14.75 11.24 59.59
C THR A 194 16.20 11.73 59.58
N MET A 195 16.99 11.34 58.56
CA MET A 195 18.39 11.77 58.46
C MET A 195 18.51 13.25 58.07
N ALA A 196 17.57 13.79 57.30
CA ALA A 196 17.54 15.19 56.93
C ALA A 196 17.14 16.10 58.10
N ALA A 197 16.13 15.69 58.87
CA ALA A 197 15.76 16.37 60.13
C ALA A 197 16.93 16.35 61.14
N GLY A 198 17.62 15.20 61.27
CA GLY A 198 18.83 15.09 62.10
C GLY A 198 20.02 15.92 61.60
N SER A 199 19.98 16.42 60.36
CA SER A 199 20.98 17.35 59.80
C SER A 199 20.54 18.82 59.90
N GLY A 200 19.45 19.12 60.62
CA GLY A 200 18.95 20.48 60.81
C GLY A 200 18.09 21.03 59.65
N ILE A 201 17.72 20.20 58.68
CA ILE A 201 16.93 20.65 57.52
C ILE A 201 15.45 20.76 57.91
N ARG A 202 14.89 21.97 57.75
CA ARG A 202 13.47 22.25 58.05
C ARG A 202 12.54 21.46 57.12
N ARG A 203 11.36 21.09 57.65
CA ARG A 203 10.33 20.35 56.92
C ARG A 203 9.86 21.04 55.62
N GLU A 204 9.80 22.37 55.62
CA GLU A 204 9.50 23.19 54.43
C GLU A 204 10.48 22.88 53.29
N LYS A 205 11.78 22.87 53.61
CA LYS A 205 12.82 22.57 52.62
C LYS A 205 12.77 21.12 52.14
N LEU A 206 12.36 20.18 53.00
CA LEU A 206 12.13 18.79 52.59
C LEU A 206 10.96 18.67 51.62
N ALA A 207 9.90 19.46 51.81
CA ALA A 207 8.77 19.50 50.89
C ALA A 207 9.18 20.05 49.52
N GLU A 208 9.95 21.14 49.48
CA GLU A 208 10.53 21.68 48.23
C GLU A 208 11.35 20.62 47.48
N ILE A 209 12.24 19.91 48.18
CA ILE A 209 13.04 18.84 47.57
C ILE A 209 12.14 17.71 47.04
N ALA A 210 11.07 17.35 47.76
CA ALA A 210 10.13 16.33 47.30
C ALA A 210 9.38 16.76 46.03
N GLU A 211 8.98 18.01 45.93
CA GLU A 211 8.38 18.57 44.70
C GLU A 211 9.35 18.56 43.53
N GLU A 212 10.58 19.02 43.73
CA GLU A 212 11.64 18.97 42.73
C GLU A 212 11.94 17.53 42.29
N MET A 213 11.94 16.59 43.23
CA MET A 213 12.12 15.17 42.95
C MET A 213 10.96 14.58 42.15
N SER A 214 9.72 14.99 42.40
CA SER A 214 8.58 14.61 41.58
C SER A 214 8.75 15.12 40.15
N LEU A 215 9.16 16.38 39.96
CA LEU A 215 9.46 16.92 38.62
C LEU A 215 10.59 16.16 37.92
N ALA A 216 11.67 15.82 38.64
CA ALA A 216 12.78 15.04 38.10
C ALA A 216 12.33 13.64 37.66
N VAL A 217 11.52 12.95 38.48
CA VAL A 217 10.97 11.62 38.14
C VAL A 217 10.03 11.71 36.94
N ARG A 218 9.18 12.73 36.84
CA ARG A 218 8.33 12.99 35.66
C ARG A 218 9.18 13.18 34.41
N GLY A 219 10.27 13.95 34.52
CA GLY A 219 11.24 14.15 33.45
C GLY A 219 11.89 12.84 32.98
N LEU A 220 12.33 11.99 33.91
CA LEU A 220 12.91 10.68 33.58
C LEU A 220 11.91 9.77 32.87
N TRP A 221 10.64 9.74 33.31
CA TRP A 221 9.59 9.00 32.62
C TRP A 221 9.29 9.56 31.23
N ALA A 222 9.26 10.89 31.07
CA ALA A 222 9.03 11.55 29.79
C ALA A 222 10.18 11.36 28.79
N GLN A 223 11.39 11.14 29.31
CA GLN A 223 12.60 11.03 28.53
C GLN A 223 12.88 9.62 28.00
N ALA A 224 12.28 8.53 28.50
CA ALA A 224 12.50 7.20 27.93
C ALA A 224 11.42 6.18 28.33
N ASN A 225 11.17 5.19 27.46
CA ASN A 225 10.42 3.99 27.81
C ASN A 225 11.35 3.05 28.60
N THR A 226 11.35 3.20 29.93
CA THR A 226 12.33 2.57 30.81
C THR A 226 11.67 1.78 31.95
N SER A 227 12.46 1.04 32.72
CA SER A 227 11.98 0.30 33.90
C SER A 227 11.98 1.17 35.15
N VAL A 228 11.10 0.87 36.12
CA VAL A 228 11.05 1.57 37.42
C VAL A 228 12.43 1.59 38.10
N ARG A 229 13.18 0.49 38.02
CA ARG A 229 14.53 0.37 38.60
C ARG A 229 15.51 1.35 37.97
N GLN A 230 15.45 1.54 36.65
CA GLN A 230 16.31 2.50 35.96
C GLN A 230 15.95 3.94 36.36
N VAL A 231 14.67 4.28 36.49
CA VAL A 231 14.24 5.60 36.98
C VAL A 231 14.71 5.84 38.42
N GLN A 232 14.60 4.85 39.31
CA GLN A 232 15.13 4.95 40.68
C GLN A 232 16.65 5.20 40.70
N ASN A 233 17.40 4.50 39.86
CA ASN A 233 18.85 4.66 39.76
C ASN A 233 19.25 6.05 39.27
N LEU A 234 18.52 6.62 38.30
CA LEU A 234 18.79 7.95 37.76
C LEU A 234 18.26 9.08 38.66
N ALA A 235 17.18 8.84 39.42
CA ALA A 235 16.64 9.80 40.38
C ALA A 235 17.51 9.92 41.65
N LYS A 236 18.21 8.84 42.04
CA LYS A 236 19.08 8.81 43.24
C LYS A 236 20.17 9.90 43.25
N PRO A 237 20.96 10.11 42.18
CA PRO A 237 21.91 11.22 42.11
C PRO A 237 21.27 12.62 42.20
N VAL A 238 20.02 12.77 41.75
CA VAL A 238 19.27 14.04 41.88
C VAL A 238 18.94 14.30 43.35
N LEU A 239 18.34 13.31 44.04
CA LEU A 239 18.04 13.42 45.47
C LEU A 239 19.29 13.69 46.31
N TYR A 240 20.40 13.03 45.97
CA TYR A 240 21.69 13.26 46.61
C TYR A 240 22.13 14.73 46.50
N ARG A 241 22.16 15.29 45.28
CA ARG A 241 22.60 16.67 45.05
C ARG A 241 21.70 17.68 45.75
N LEU A 242 20.38 17.50 45.67
CA LEU A 242 19.42 18.38 46.36
C LEU A 242 19.56 18.32 47.88
N SER A 243 19.79 17.13 48.43
CA SER A 243 19.99 16.97 49.88
C SER A 243 21.29 17.63 50.36
N VAL A 244 22.39 17.47 49.62
CA VAL A 244 23.68 18.12 49.95
C VAL A 244 23.57 19.63 49.84
N ALA A 245 22.94 20.15 48.78
CA ALA A 245 22.71 21.58 48.60
C ALA A 245 21.84 22.19 49.71
N ALA A 246 20.94 21.40 50.31
CA ALA A 246 20.13 21.82 51.45
C ALA A 246 20.85 21.74 52.81
N GLY A 247 22.14 21.39 52.83
CA GLY A 247 22.98 21.34 54.03
C GLY A 247 23.18 19.95 54.62
N MET A 248 22.75 18.88 53.94
CA MET A 248 22.99 17.51 54.41
C MET A 248 24.47 17.11 54.18
N PRO A 249 25.19 16.58 55.19
CA PRO A 249 26.54 16.08 55.00
C PRO A 249 26.61 14.97 53.95
N GLU A 250 27.60 14.99 53.06
CA GLU A 250 27.71 14.04 51.94
C GLU A 250 27.69 12.57 52.37
N ALA A 251 28.38 12.24 53.46
CA ALA A 251 28.42 10.88 54.01
C ALA A 251 27.05 10.39 54.51
N VAL A 252 26.19 11.31 54.95
CA VAL A 252 24.81 11.02 55.32
C VAL A 252 23.96 10.85 54.07
N ALA A 253 24.05 11.80 53.12
CA ALA A 253 23.29 11.77 51.88
C ALA A 253 23.53 10.48 51.06
N LYS A 254 24.79 10.00 50.95
CA LYS A 254 25.12 8.74 50.25
C LYS A 254 24.38 7.51 50.81
N ARG A 255 24.04 7.51 52.10
CA ARG A 255 23.41 6.36 52.80
C ARG A 255 21.89 6.38 52.81
N CYS A 256 21.26 7.54 52.58
CA CYS A 256 19.81 7.72 52.73
C CYS A 256 19.07 8.16 51.44
N CYS A 257 19.75 8.63 50.40
CA CYS A 257 19.11 9.14 49.17
C CYS A 257 18.62 8.05 48.20
N ASN A 258 17.92 7.03 48.70
CA ASN A 258 17.26 6.04 47.85
C ASN A 258 15.80 6.45 47.60
N VAL A 259 15.39 6.50 46.32
CA VAL A 259 14.02 6.84 45.93
C VAL A 259 13.14 5.58 45.93
N PRO A 260 12.06 5.49 46.72
CA PRO A 260 11.23 4.29 46.76
C PRO A 260 10.47 4.02 45.46
N ARG A 261 10.19 2.74 45.19
CA ARG A 261 9.43 2.30 44.01
C ARG A 261 8.07 3.00 43.91
N LYS A 262 7.36 3.11 45.04
CA LYS A 262 6.04 3.76 45.10
C LYS A 262 6.09 5.24 44.67
N PHE A 263 7.12 5.97 45.07
CA PHE A 263 7.31 7.38 44.67
C PHE A 263 7.51 7.51 43.15
N VAL A 264 8.30 6.60 42.57
CA VAL A 264 8.54 6.57 41.12
C VAL A 264 7.29 6.13 40.33
N GLU A 265 6.59 5.11 40.80
CA GLU A 265 5.40 4.57 40.12
C GLU A 265 4.20 5.53 40.16
N ALA A 266 4.08 6.37 41.21
CA ALA A 266 3.04 7.40 41.29
C ALA A 266 3.06 8.35 40.08
N GLU A 267 4.25 8.59 39.51
CA GLU A 267 4.45 9.49 38.38
C GLU A 267 4.58 8.74 37.03
N ARG A 268 4.24 7.44 36.98
CA ARG A 268 4.42 6.62 35.78
C ARG A 268 3.61 7.11 34.57
N ARG A 269 2.50 7.82 34.77
CA ARG A 269 1.66 8.35 33.68
C ARG A 269 2.44 9.23 32.68
N TYR A 270 3.50 9.90 33.12
CA TYR A 270 4.34 10.75 32.26
C TYR A 270 5.18 9.97 31.24
N SER A 271 5.29 8.64 31.38
CA SER A 271 5.89 7.75 30.36
C SER A 271 5.14 7.75 29.03
N MET A 272 3.89 8.24 29.03
CA MET A 272 3.12 8.49 27.81
C MET A 272 3.86 9.44 26.86
N ILE A 273 4.59 10.44 27.39
CA ILE A 273 5.36 11.40 26.58
C ILE A 273 6.51 10.68 25.85
N ALA A 274 7.22 9.79 26.53
CA ALA A 274 8.27 8.99 25.90
C ALA A 274 7.71 8.05 24.84
N THR A 275 6.55 7.45 25.11
CA THR A 275 5.85 6.58 24.16
C THR A 275 5.44 7.36 22.92
N TYR A 276 4.86 8.56 23.06
CA TYR A 276 4.51 9.43 21.94
C TYR A 276 5.72 9.78 21.06
N LYS A 277 6.84 10.18 21.67
CA LYS A 277 8.04 10.62 20.93
C LYS A 277 8.82 9.48 20.25
N ARG A 278 8.77 8.26 20.80
CA ARG A 278 9.66 7.15 20.37
C ARG A 278 8.96 5.96 19.78
N ASP A 279 7.68 5.77 20.10
CA ASP A 279 6.92 4.60 19.72
C ASP A 279 5.49 5.02 19.34
N ALA A 280 5.41 5.68 18.18
CA ALA A 280 4.16 6.19 17.63
C ALA A 280 3.10 5.07 17.50
N LYS A 281 3.52 3.83 17.19
CA LYS A 281 2.62 2.67 17.12
C LYS A 281 2.05 2.32 18.48
N LYS A 282 2.89 2.17 19.51
CA LYS A 282 2.40 1.88 20.86
C LYS A 282 1.55 3.00 21.43
N PHE A 283 1.87 4.26 21.13
CA PHE A 283 1.04 5.40 21.51
C PHE A 283 -0.34 5.31 20.86
N TYR A 284 -0.36 5.06 19.55
CA TYR A 284 -1.58 4.84 18.79
C TYR A 284 -2.39 3.67 19.35
N ASP A 285 -1.75 2.55 19.72
CA ASP A 285 -2.39 1.33 20.20
C ASP A 285 -2.83 1.35 21.68
N THR A 286 -2.28 2.24 22.51
CA THR A 286 -2.55 2.24 23.97
C THR A 286 -3.18 3.53 24.47
N HIS A 287 -2.82 4.68 23.90
CA HIS A 287 -3.12 5.99 24.47
C HIS A 287 -4.08 6.84 23.62
N GLN A 288 -4.21 6.55 22.32
CA GLN A 288 -5.23 7.20 21.50
C GLN A 288 -6.59 6.53 21.74
N THR A 289 -7.68 7.29 21.81
CA THR A 289 -9.03 6.73 21.87
C THR A 289 -9.39 6.10 20.52
N PRO A 290 -9.80 4.81 20.47
CA PRO A 290 -10.24 4.21 19.22
C PRO A 290 -11.59 4.80 18.78
N ILE A 291 -11.74 5.03 17.48
CA ILE A 291 -13.05 5.29 16.87
C ILE A 291 -13.66 3.94 16.53
N TYR A 292 -14.81 3.64 17.12
CA TYR A 292 -15.57 2.43 16.82
C TYR A 292 -16.33 2.61 15.50
N ARG A 293 -16.12 1.69 14.56
CA ARG A 293 -16.87 1.61 13.29
C ARG A 293 -17.61 0.28 13.26
N THR A 294 -18.92 0.33 13.06
CA THR A 294 -19.77 -0.87 12.90
C THR A 294 -19.83 -1.31 11.45
N ARG A 295 -20.04 -2.62 11.25
CA ARG A 295 -20.28 -3.27 9.95
C ARG A 295 -21.71 -3.79 9.81
N GLU A 296 -22.56 -3.64 10.84
CA GLU A 296 -23.89 -4.26 10.91
C GLU A 296 -24.84 -3.84 9.77
N ASN A 297 -24.64 -2.65 9.18
CA ASN A 297 -25.52 -2.09 8.16
C ASN A 297 -25.05 -2.33 6.72
N TYR A 298 -23.97 -3.09 6.51
CA TYR A 298 -23.51 -3.40 5.15
C TYR A 298 -24.23 -4.64 4.60
N ALA A 299 -24.68 -4.54 3.35
CA ALA A 299 -25.04 -5.70 2.55
C ALA A 299 -23.77 -6.33 1.91
N PRO A 300 -23.81 -7.62 1.53
CA PRO A 300 -22.69 -8.24 0.84
C PRO A 300 -22.35 -7.47 -0.44
N GLY A 301 -21.06 -7.20 -0.64
CA GLY A 301 -20.54 -6.40 -1.76
C GLY A 301 -20.57 -4.88 -1.54
N ASP A 302 -21.16 -4.36 -0.47
CA ASP A 302 -21.18 -2.89 -0.24
C ASP A 302 -19.78 -2.32 0.00
N VAL A 303 -18.93 -3.06 0.72
CA VAL A 303 -17.51 -2.71 0.96
C VAL A 303 -16.68 -3.97 0.91
N VAL A 304 -15.66 -3.98 0.06
CA VAL A 304 -14.66 -5.06 0.01
C VAL A 304 -13.30 -4.50 0.37
N PHE A 305 -12.65 -5.16 1.31
CA PHE A 305 -11.28 -4.91 1.73
C PHE A 305 -10.32 -5.71 0.86
N GLY A 306 -9.28 -5.07 0.34
CA GLY A 306 -8.21 -5.76 -0.38
C GLY A 306 -6.86 -5.50 0.23
N ASP A 307 -6.01 -6.52 0.24
CA ASP A 307 -4.63 -6.42 0.74
C ASP A 307 -3.75 -7.54 0.15
N VAL A 308 -2.43 -7.34 0.17
CA VAL A 308 -1.43 -8.26 -0.36
C VAL A 308 -0.54 -8.75 0.77
N SER A 309 -0.53 -10.05 0.98
CA SER A 309 0.26 -10.69 2.02
C SER A 309 1.17 -11.77 1.45
N PRO A 310 2.33 -12.03 2.05
CA PRO A 310 3.06 -13.24 1.75
C PRO A 310 2.32 -14.51 2.15
N CYS A 311 2.42 -15.57 1.32
CA CYS A 311 2.11 -16.93 1.74
C CYS A 311 3.28 -17.46 2.56
N ASP A 312 3.04 -17.81 3.82
CA ASP A 312 4.08 -18.34 4.71
C ASP A 312 4.32 -19.85 4.55
N ILE A 313 3.93 -20.41 3.41
CA ILE A 313 4.17 -21.81 3.02
C ILE A 313 5.17 -21.82 1.85
N PRO A 314 6.34 -22.45 2.00
CA PRO A 314 7.35 -22.53 0.95
C PRO A 314 6.91 -23.49 -0.17
N VAL A 315 7.05 -23.06 -1.43
CA VAL A 315 6.66 -23.83 -2.62
C VAL A 315 7.85 -24.07 -3.55
N LEU A 316 7.86 -25.21 -4.25
CA LEU A 316 8.80 -25.49 -5.32
C LEU A 316 8.30 -24.85 -6.63
N ARG A 317 9.12 -24.00 -7.24
CA ARG A 317 8.83 -23.47 -8.58
C ARG A 317 9.05 -24.54 -9.66
N PRO A 318 8.50 -24.33 -10.87
CA PRO A 318 8.79 -25.19 -12.03
C PRO A 318 10.29 -25.35 -12.35
N ASP A 319 11.13 -24.38 -11.99
CA ASP A 319 12.59 -24.45 -12.16
C ASP A 319 13.33 -25.16 -11.00
N GLY A 320 12.60 -25.84 -10.11
CA GLY A 320 13.13 -26.60 -8.98
C GLY A 320 13.61 -25.77 -7.78
N LYS A 321 13.45 -24.44 -7.82
CA LYS A 321 13.90 -23.54 -6.75
C LYS A 321 12.80 -23.23 -5.74
N LEU A 322 13.21 -23.00 -4.49
CA LEU A 322 12.35 -22.55 -3.41
C LEU A 322 11.82 -21.14 -3.69
N ALA A 323 10.51 -20.95 -3.56
CA ALA A 323 9.86 -19.66 -3.64
C ALA A 323 8.71 -19.56 -2.63
N TRP A 324 8.21 -18.33 -2.48
CA TRP A 324 7.12 -18.00 -1.59
C TRP A 324 6.08 -17.27 -2.43
N ALA A 325 4.87 -17.84 -2.48
CA ALA A 325 3.77 -17.18 -3.15
C ALA A 325 3.38 -15.88 -2.42
N ARG A 326 2.76 -14.98 -3.16
CA ARG A 326 2.07 -13.81 -2.64
C ARG A 326 0.58 -14.04 -2.79
N LEU A 327 -0.18 -13.72 -1.76
CA LEU A 327 -1.63 -13.84 -1.72
C LEU A 327 -2.23 -12.46 -1.83
N ILE A 328 -3.09 -12.27 -2.81
CA ILE A 328 -3.95 -11.10 -2.93
C ILE A 328 -5.29 -11.52 -2.37
N VAL A 329 -5.69 -10.92 -1.24
CA VAL A 329 -6.88 -11.33 -0.49
C VAL A 329 -7.90 -10.21 -0.54
N TRP A 330 -9.12 -10.56 -0.94
CA TRP A 330 -10.29 -9.71 -0.89
C TRP A 330 -11.24 -10.24 0.17
N GLN A 331 -11.74 -9.38 1.06
CA GLN A 331 -12.72 -9.72 2.07
C GLN A 331 -13.94 -8.82 1.98
N ASP A 332 -15.13 -9.42 1.93
CA ASP A 332 -16.39 -8.69 2.08
C ASP A 332 -16.63 -8.24 3.53
N ALA A 333 -16.96 -6.97 3.72
CA ALA A 333 -17.12 -6.37 5.05
C ALA A 333 -18.37 -6.88 5.78
N ALA A 334 -19.44 -7.23 5.06
CA ALA A 334 -20.71 -7.64 5.66
C ALA A 334 -20.66 -9.09 6.15
N THR A 335 -20.03 -9.97 5.37
CA THR A 335 -20.05 -11.43 5.59
C THR A 335 -18.72 -11.99 6.09
N ASN A 336 -17.63 -11.22 6.04
CA ASN A 336 -16.25 -11.70 6.21
C ASN A 336 -15.82 -12.80 5.20
N MET A 337 -16.61 -13.08 4.15
CA MET A 337 -16.20 -14.01 3.12
C MET A 337 -14.92 -13.51 2.43
N ILE A 338 -14.01 -14.43 2.10
CA ILE A 338 -12.74 -14.12 1.43
C ILE A 338 -12.63 -14.74 0.03
N HIS A 339 -11.91 -14.04 -0.86
CA HIS A 339 -11.49 -14.48 -2.18
C HIS A 339 -9.98 -14.28 -2.26
N VAL A 340 -9.26 -15.34 -2.61
CA VAL A 340 -7.80 -15.34 -2.57
C VAL A 340 -7.26 -15.67 -3.95
N THR A 341 -6.36 -14.84 -4.45
CA THR A 341 -5.59 -15.12 -5.66
C THR A 341 -4.13 -15.30 -5.29
N GLY A 342 -3.55 -16.45 -5.65
CA GLY A 342 -2.13 -16.73 -5.45
C GLY A 342 -1.29 -16.28 -6.64
N TYR A 343 -0.19 -15.59 -6.38
CA TYR A 343 0.81 -15.21 -7.37
C TYR A 343 2.18 -15.76 -6.97
N LEU A 344 2.83 -16.51 -7.87
CA LEU A 344 4.17 -17.06 -7.64
C LEU A 344 5.22 -16.22 -8.38
N PRO A 345 5.95 -15.31 -7.69
CA PRO A 345 6.89 -14.43 -8.37
C PRO A 345 8.15 -15.16 -8.87
N ASN A 346 8.66 -14.67 -10.01
CA ASN A 346 10.03 -14.95 -10.46
C ASN A 346 11.07 -14.35 -9.50
N LYS A 347 12.34 -14.79 -9.61
CA LYS A 347 13.40 -14.37 -8.69
C LYS A 347 13.60 -12.85 -8.81
N GLY A 348 13.54 -12.14 -7.68
CA GLY A 348 13.69 -10.67 -7.66
C GLY A 348 12.47 -9.91 -8.15
N THR A 349 11.33 -10.58 -8.39
CA THR A 349 10.06 -9.95 -8.75
C THR A 349 9.08 -10.02 -7.57
N GLY A 350 8.08 -9.14 -7.56
CA GLY A 350 7.04 -9.08 -6.54
C GLY A 350 5.66 -8.98 -7.17
N VAL A 351 4.64 -8.75 -6.34
CA VAL A 351 3.32 -8.37 -6.84
C VAL A 351 3.47 -7.02 -7.56
N ARG A 352 2.73 -6.88 -8.64
CA ARG A 352 2.72 -5.71 -9.51
C ARG A 352 1.26 -5.36 -9.79
N ARG A 353 1.05 -4.18 -10.33
CA ARG A 353 -0.28 -3.61 -10.62
C ARG A 353 -1.15 -4.59 -11.41
N GLU A 354 -0.58 -5.23 -12.42
CA GLU A 354 -1.30 -6.14 -13.30
C GLU A 354 -1.83 -7.38 -12.57
N HIS A 355 -1.12 -7.86 -11.54
CA HIS A 355 -1.55 -9.02 -10.75
C HIS A 355 -2.74 -8.67 -9.85
N VAL A 356 -2.78 -7.44 -9.34
CA VAL A 356 -3.91 -6.93 -8.55
C VAL A 356 -5.15 -6.77 -9.42
N ALA A 357 -5.00 -6.22 -10.64
CA ALA A 357 -6.10 -6.08 -11.58
C ALA A 357 -6.72 -7.43 -11.96
N LEU A 358 -5.88 -8.44 -12.24
CA LEU A 358 -6.34 -9.81 -12.51
C LEU A 358 -7.08 -10.42 -11.32
N SER A 359 -6.51 -10.26 -10.12
CA SER A 359 -7.16 -10.74 -8.89
C SER A 359 -8.51 -10.06 -8.64
N PHE A 360 -8.59 -8.75 -8.92
CA PHE A 360 -9.84 -8.01 -8.83
C PHE A 360 -10.87 -8.49 -9.86
N ALA A 361 -10.48 -8.71 -11.12
CA ALA A 361 -11.37 -9.24 -12.16
C ALA A 361 -11.90 -10.63 -11.79
N SER A 362 -11.01 -11.52 -11.36
CA SER A 362 -11.35 -12.84 -10.84
C SER A 362 -12.32 -12.77 -9.67
N MET A 363 -12.11 -11.85 -8.72
CA MET A 363 -13.00 -11.65 -7.57
C MET A 363 -14.39 -11.17 -7.98
N CYS A 364 -14.50 -10.24 -8.94
CA CYS A 364 -15.80 -9.77 -9.42
C CYS A 364 -16.60 -10.86 -10.14
N ALA A 365 -15.90 -11.77 -10.84
CA ALA A 365 -16.52 -12.87 -11.57
C ALA A 365 -16.90 -14.06 -10.64
N HIS A 366 -16.03 -14.40 -9.69
CA HIS A 366 -16.09 -15.69 -8.99
C HIS A 366 -16.43 -15.59 -7.51
N SER A 367 -16.31 -14.42 -6.88
CA SER A 367 -16.58 -14.33 -5.45
C SER A 367 -18.06 -14.56 -5.12
N PRO A 368 -18.37 -15.06 -3.91
CA PRO A 368 -19.75 -15.27 -3.47
C PRO A 368 -20.58 -13.98 -3.37
N TRP A 369 -19.93 -12.84 -3.13
CA TRP A 369 -20.58 -11.52 -3.07
C TRP A 369 -20.60 -10.78 -4.42
N GLY A 370 -19.77 -11.19 -5.38
CA GLY A 370 -19.68 -10.59 -6.71
C GLY A 370 -18.95 -9.24 -6.72
N MET A 371 -19.36 -8.35 -7.61
CA MET A 371 -18.72 -7.06 -7.82
C MET A 371 -19.02 -6.10 -6.66
N PRO A 372 -17.99 -5.46 -6.07
CA PRO A 372 -18.17 -4.54 -4.96
C PRO A 372 -18.68 -3.16 -5.40
N LYS A 373 -19.45 -2.49 -4.52
CA LYS A 373 -19.82 -1.07 -4.67
C LYS A 373 -18.71 -0.12 -4.26
N ARG A 374 -17.92 -0.51 -3.24
CA ARG A 374 -16.80 0.26 -2.70
C ARG A 374 -15.62 -0.65 -2.41
N LEU A 375 -14.44 -0.17 -2.76
CA LEU A 375 -13.18 -0.86 -2.48
C LEU A 375 -12.39 -0.09 -1.42
N TYR A 376 -11.84 -0.84 -0.48
CA TYR A 376 -10.94 -0.32 0.54
C TYR A 376 -9.62 -1.07 0.47
N LEU A 377 -8.56 -0.38 0.09
CA LEU A 377 -7.27 -0.97 -0.16
C LEU A 377 -6.16 -0.24 0.61
N ASP A 378 -5.11 -0.96 0.95
CA ASP A 378 -3.95 -0.38 1.62
C ASP A 378 -3.08 0.44 0.65
N ASN A 379 -2.48 1.54 1.13
CA ASN A 379 -1.68 2.50 0.35
C ASN A 379 -0.28 1.98 0.01
N GLY A 380 -0.15 0.73 -0.43
CA GLY A 380 1.10 0.23 -0.99
C GLY A 380 1.48 1.01 -2.26
N SER A 381 2.78 1.27 -2.48
CA SER A 381 3.29 1.88 -3.72
C SER A 381 3.02 1.05 -4.99
N GLU A 382 2.53 -0.19 -4.80
CA GLU A 382 2.18 -1.15 -5.84
C GLU A 382 0.85 -0.83 -6.54
N TYR A 383 0.07 0.14 -6.05
CA TYR A 383 -1.25 0.48 -6.59
C TYR A 383 -1.27 1.84 -7.30
N SER A 384 -1.52 1.87 -8.62
CA SER A 384 -1.92 3.10 -9.32
C SER A 384 -3.44 3.14 -9.43
N TRP A 385 -4.04 3.93 -8.56
CA TRP A 385 -5.48 3.96 -8.27
C TRP A 385 -6.36 4.60 -9.35
N THR A 386 -5.77 5.36 -10.27
CA THR A 386 -6.49 6.11 -11.31
C THR A 386 -6.98 5.21 -12.44
N GLU A 387 -6.14 4.28 -12.91
CA GLU A 387 -6.50 3.35 -13.99
C GLU A 387 -7.64 2.39 -13.59
N MET A 388 -7.72 2.01 -12.31
CA MET A 388 -8.79 1.15 -11.80
C MET A 388 -10.13 1.91 -11.71
N LEU A 389 -10.09 3.20 -11.37
CA LEU A 389 -11.25 4.09 -11.39
C LEU A 389 -11.71 4.39 -12.83
N ASP A 390 -10.77 4.55 -13.75
CA ASP A 390 -11.08 4.77 -15.17
C ASP A 390 -11.67 3.50 -15.80
N ALA A 391 -11.16 2.31 -15.44
CA ALA A 391 -11.76 1.03 -15.83
C ALA A 391 -13.18 0.86 -15.25
N TRP A 392 -13.43 1.26 -14.00
CA TRP A 392 -14.78 1.28 -13.40
C TRP A 392 -15.74 2.19 -14.16
N ARG A 393 -15.29 3.39 -14.53
CA ARG A 393 -16.07 4.32 -15.37
C ARG A 393 -16.36 3.73 -16.74
N GLU A 394 -15.39 3.07 -17.36
CA GLU A 394 -15.58 2.41 -18.65
C GLU A 394 -16.56 1.24 -18.57
N LEU A 395 -16.56 0.46 -17.49
CA LEU A 395 -17.53 -0.60 -17.29
C LEU A 395 -18.96 -0.08 -17.12
N ALA A 396 -19.13 1.06 -16.44
CA ALA A 396 -20.42 1.74 -16.37
C ALA A 396 -20.90 2.19 -17.76
N VAL A 397 -19.98 2.62 -18.63
CA VAL A 397 -20.28 2.96 -20.03
C VAL A 397 -20.60 1.70 -20.86
N PHE A 398 -19.82 0.62 -20.74
CA PHE A 398 -20.02 -0.62 -21.49
C PHE A 398 -21.27 -1.40 -21.10
N SER A 399 -21.71 -1.28 -19.85
CA SER A 399 -22.96 -1.88 -19.35
C SER A 399 -24.21 -1.07 -19.67
N GLY A 400 -24.10 0.04 -20.43
CA GLY A 400 -25.24 0.89 -20.78
C GLY A 400 -25.94 1.52 -19.57
N GLY A 401 -25.22 1.74 -18.46
CA GLY A 401 -25.80 2.24 -17.22
C GLY A 401 -26.61 1.22 -16.42
N VAL A 402 -26.62 -0.06 -16.81
CA VAL A 402 -27.19 -1.16 -16.00
C VAL A 402 -26.34 -1.39 -14.75
N PHE A 403 -25.06 -1.03 -14.80
CA PHE A 403 -24.19 -0.99 -13.64
C PHE A 403 -24.48 0.24 -12.78
N GLY A 404 -25.58 0.14 -12.04
CA GLY A 404 -26.06 1.11 -11.07
C GLY A 404 -26.68 2.36 -11.70
N GLY A 405 -27.64 2.96 -11.02
CA GLY A 405 -27.93 4.39 -11.14
C GLY A 405 -26.73 5.23 -10.71
N VAL A 406 -25.58 5.03 -11.36
CA VAL A 406 -24.41 5.90 -11.29
C VAL A 406 -24.79 7.13 -12.10
N GLN A 407 -25.65 7.98 -11.51
CA GLN A 407 -25.44 9.40 -11.70
C GLN A 407 -23.96 9.63 -11.40
N LEU A 408 -23.25 10.34 -12.27
CA LEU A 408 -21.85 10.75 -12.07
C LEU A 408 -21.60 11.50 -10.73
N ASN A 409 -22.66 11.72 -9.93
CA ASN A 409 -22.71 12.34 -8.61
C ASN A 409 -23.14 11.43 -7.43
N SER A 410 -23.37 10.11 -7.59
CA SER A 410 -23.72 9.24 -6.45
C SER A 410 -22.48 8.64 -5.74
N ASP A 411 -22.63 8.26 -4.47
CA ASP A 411 -21.58 7.70 -3.60
C ASP A 411 -21.13 6.26 -3.97
N GLU A 412 -21.74 5.67 -5.00
CA GLU A 412 -21.39 4.36 -5.56
C GLU A 412 -20.20 4.53 -6.53
N GLY A 413 -19.25 3.59 -6.55
CA GLY A 413 -18.05 3.77 -7.40
C GLY A 413 -16.80 4.27 -6.64
N ARG A 414 -16.90 4.55 -5.34
CA ARG A 414 -15.83 5.21 -4.58
C ARG A 414 -14.79 4.22 -4.05
N ILE A 415 -13.52 4.43 -4.42
CA ILE A 415 -12.37 3.85 -3.73
C ILE A 415 -12.09 4.68 -2.48
N ILE A 416 -12.27 4.07 -1.31
CA ILE A 416 -12.04 4.73 -0.02
C ILE A 416 -10.60 4.46 0.40
N ARG A 417 -9.81 5.54 0.48
CA ARG A 417 -8.41 5.47 0.88
C ARG A 417 -8.27 5.37 2.40
N SER A 418 -7.43 4.45 2.86
CA SER A 418 -6.92 4.51 4.23
C SER A 418 -5.87 5.63 4.34
N GLN A 419 -5.80 6.33 5.47
CA GLN A 419 -4.62 7.17 5.74
C GLN A 419 -3.42 6.24 6.02
N PRO A 420 -2.22 6.51 5.45
CA PRO A 420 -1.03 5.72 5.72
C PRO A 420 -0.78 5.54 7.23
N PHE A 421 -0.37 4.34 7.63
CA PHE A 421 0.11 4.03 8.99
C PHE A 421 -0.88 4.18 10.17
N LYS A 422 -2.21 4.18 9.93
CA LYS A 422 -3.24 4.16 11.00
C LYS A 422 -4.01 2.82 11.09
N PRO A 423 -3.48 1.80 11.79
CA PRO A 423 -4.05 0.45 11.81
C PRO A 423 -5.47 0.35 12.39
N ARG A 424 -5.86 1.12 13.41
CA ARG A 424 -7.26 1.12 13.95
C ARG A 424 -8.32 1.73 13.02
N ALA A 425 -7.93 2.44 11.96
CA ALA A 425 -8.89 2.77 10.89
C ALA A 425 -9.14 1.57 9.97
N LYS A 426 -8.22 0.61 9.98
CA LYS A 426 -8.26 -0.66 9.29
C LYS A 426 -8.73 -1.74 10.26
N ASN A 427 -10.02 -2.10 10.23
CA ASN A 427 -10.42 -3.43 10.72
C ASN A 427 -9.86 -4.58 9.82
N LEU A 428 -8.74 -4.36 9.11
CA LEU A 428 -8.09 -5.32 8.20
C LEU A 428 -7.01 -6.18 8.91
N GLU A 429 -6.45 -5.77 10.06
CA GLU A 429 -5.43 -6.58 10.79
C GLU A 429 -5.97 -7.96 11.25
N GLY A 430 -7.30 -8.13 11.31
CA GLY A 430 -7.95 -9.40 11.64
C GLY A 430 -8.02 -10.41 10.49
N ILE A 431 -7.95 -9.97 9.23
CA ILE A 431 -8.17 -10.83 8.05
C ILE A 431 -7.01 -11.80 7.86
N PHE A 432 -5.78 -11.27 7.86
CA PHE A 432 -4.57 -12.08 7.76
C PHE A 432 -4.26 -12.82 9.03
N SER A 433 -4.60 -12.27 10.19
CA SER A 433 -4.46 -13.02 11.44
C SER A 433 -5.35 -14.27 11.40
N ALA A 434 -6.61 -14.13 10.99
CA ALA A 434 -7.53 -15.27 10.83
C ALA A 434 -7.08 -16.24 9.74
N LEU A 435 -6.69 -15.75 8.55
CA LEU A 435 -6.18 -16.60 7.48
C LEU A 435 -4.88 -17.33 7.90
N ALA A 436 -3.94 -16.64 8.55
CA ALA A 436 -2.69 -17.21 9.04
C ALA A 436 -2.92 -18.32 10.08
N TRP A 437 -3.96 -18.22 10.91
CA TRP A 437 -4.39 -19.30 11.79
C TRP A 437 -4.76 -20.57 11.01
N HIS A 438 -5.49 -20.43 9.90
CA HIS A 438 -5.85 -21.57 9.05
C HIS A 438 -4.65 -22.10 8.24
N LEU A 439 -3.79 -21.22 7.73
CA LEU A 439 -2.54 -21.63 7.06
C LEU A 439 -1.59 -22.37 8.00
N GLY A 440 -1.67 -22.11 9.31
CA GLY A 440 -0.88 -22.77 10.35
C GLY A 440 -1.08 -24.29 10.45
N TRP A 441 -2.17 -24.83 9.91
CA TRP A 441 -2.40 -26.27 9.84
C TRP A 441 -1.57 -26.95 8.75
N HIS A 442 -0.99 -26.20 7.81
CA HIS A 442 -0.11 -26.76 6.80
C HIS A 442 1.22 -27.22 7.44
N PRO A 443 1.67 -28.48 7.23
CA PRO A 443 2.86 -29.03 7.90
C PRO A 443 4.16 -28.24 7.69
N LEU A 444 4.24 -27.49 6.60
CA LEU A 444 5.39 -26.66 6.21
C LEU A 444 5.21 -25.16 6.48
N TYR A 445 4.19 -24.77 7.25
CA TYR A 445 3.96 -23.37 7.59
C TYR A 445 5.14 -22.79 8.39
N ALA A 446 5.81 -21.79 7.83
CA ALA A 446 7.03 -21.21 8.40
C ALA A 446 6.75 -20.02 9.33
N GLY A 447 5.57 -19.41 9.23
CA GLY A 447 5.16 -18.22 9.98
C GLY A 447 5.85 -16.92 9.55
N GLY A 448 5.31 -15.78 10.00
CA GLY A 448 5.68 -14.45 9.49
C GLY A 448 7.10 -13.96 9.78
N ASN A 449 7.92 -14.72 10.52
CA ASN A 449 9.27 -14.30 10.91
C ASN A 449 10.33 -14.89 9.96
N ARG A 450 10.40 -14.36 8.73
CA ARG A 450 11.22 -14.86 7.61
C ARG A 450 12.74 -14.91 7.86
N ILE A 451 13.22 -14.16 8.85
CA ILE A 451 14.63 -14.15 9.28
C ILE A 451 14.94 -15.37 10.16
N VAL A 452 13.97 -15.83 10.95
CA VAL A 452 14.09 -17.04 11.77
C VAL A 452 13.50 -18.19 10.98
N LYS A 453 14.33 -18.85 10.17
CA LYS A 453 13.92 -20.05 9.43
C LYS A 453 13.51 -21.13 10.45
N ARG A 454 12.21 -21.29 10.72
CA ARG A 454 11.68 -22.47 11.42
C ARG A 454 11.88 -23.67 10.51
N THR A 455 13.02 -24.34 10.66
CA THR A 455 13.29 -25.60 9.99
C THR A 455 12.90 -26.72 10.94
N ARG A 456 12.16 -27.72 10.46
CA ARG A 456 11.75 -28.92 11.21
C ARG A 456 12.95 -29.64 11.87
N ARG A 457 14.17 -29.38 11.36
CA ARG A 457 15.46 -29.74 11.98
C ARG A 457 16.39 -28.53 11.91
N LEU A 458 17.10 -28.22 13.01
CA LEU A 458 18.14 -27.18 13.00
C LEU A 458 19.17 -27.47 11.90
N GLY A 459 19.46 -26.49 11.03
CA GLY A 459 20.57 -26.55 10.08
C GLY A 459 20.32 -27.18 8.69
N LYS A 460 19.09 -27.56 8.32
CA LYS A 460 18.74 -27.98 6.94
C LYS A 460 17.91 -26.94 6.20
N ALA A 461 17.94 -26.97 4.86
CA ALA A 461 17.11 -26.10 4.03
C ALA A 461 15.60 -26.33 4.30
N PRO A 462 14.73 -25.32 4.12
CA PRO A 462 13.28 -25.49 4.27
C PRO A 462 12.78 -26.55 3.27
N GLU A 463 12.03 -27.54 3.76
CA GLU A 463 11.24 -28.43 2.91
C GLU A 463 10.16 -27.61 2.20
N ALA A 464 9.92 -27.88 0.93
CA ALA A 464 8.97 -27.15 0.09
C ALA A 464 7.82 -28.06 -0.34
N THR A 465 6.61 -27.52 -0.45
CA THR A 465 5.48 -28.23 -1.03
C THR A 465 5.45 -28.07 -2.55
N PRO A 466 5.01 -29.07 -3.32
CA PRO A 466 4.61 -28.90 -4.71
C PRO A 466 3.53 -27.82 -4.88
N LEU A 467 3.50 -27.14 -6.03
CA LEU A 467 2.53 -26.07 -6.28
C LEU A 467 1.08 -26.58 -6.30
N GLU A 468 0.84 -27.77 -6.85
CA GLU A 468 -0.50 -28.36 -6.91
C GLU A 468 -1.02 -28.73 -5.51
N ASP A 469 -0.17 -29.25 -4.63
CA ASP A 469 -0.53 -29.53 -3.24
C ASP A 469 -0.91 -28.24 -2.49
N LEU A 470 -0.16 -27.15 -2.71
CA LEU A 470 -0.51 -25.85 -2.15
C LEU A 470 -1.87 -25.35 -2.65
N LYS A 471 -2.15 -25.49 -3.95
CA LYS A 471 -3.45 -25.12 -4.53
C LYS A 471 -4.59 -25.94 -3.91
N GLN A 472 -4.39 -27.26 -3.78
CA GLN A 472 -5.37 -28.14 -3.15
C GLN A 472 -5.61 -27.76 -1.69
N PHE A 473 -4.54 -27.48 -0.93
CA PHE A 473 -4.67 -27.00 0.44
C PHE A 473 -5.51 -25.72 0.54
N PHE A 474 -5.33 -24.75 -0.37
CA PHE A 474 -6.19 -23.55 -0.41
C PHE A 474 -7.64 -23.89 -0.82
N ALA A 475 -7.84 -24.83 -1.74
CA ALA A 475 -9.16 -25.30 -2.15
C ALA A 475 -9.95 -25.92 -0.98
N ASP A 476 -9.26 -26.52 0.00
CA ASP A 476 -9.88 -27.08 1.20
C ASP A 476 -9.98 -26.05 2.35
N ALA A 477 -8.94 -25.24 2.55
CA ALA A 477 -8.84 -24.29 3.66
C ALA A 477 -9.80 -23.10 3.54
N ILE A 478 -10.07 -22.63 2.31
CA ILE A 478 -10.97 -21.48 2.09
C ILE A 478 -12.43 -21.85 2.44
N PRO A 479 -13.02 -22.95 1.92
CA PRO A 479 -14.35 -23.39 2.35
C PRO A 479 -14.43 -23.65 3.86
N TYR A 480 -13.38 -24.24 4.46
CA TYR A 480 -13.32 -24.42 5.91
C TYR A 480 -13.39 -23.07 6.66
N TYR A 481 -12.65 -22.06 6.22
CA TYR A 481 -12.73 -20.70 6.75
C TYR A 481 -14.15 -20.12 6.61
N HIS A 482 -14.79 -20.27 5.45
CA HIS A 482 -16.15 -19.78 5.21
C HIS A 482 -17.21 -20.48 6.06
N ALA A 483 -16.97 -21.74 6.46
CA ALA A 483 -17.86 -22.52 7.31
C ALA A 483 -17.61 -22.30 8.82
N THR A 484 -16.44 -21.77 9.21
CA THR A 484 -16.07 -21.62 10.63
C THR A 484 -16.82 -20.44 11.27
N PRO A 485 -17.51 -20.65 12.42
CA PRO A 485 -18.12 -19.58 13.20
C PRO A 485 -17.13 -18.51 13.65
N GLN A 486 -17.49 -17.23 13.50
CA GLN A 486 -16.61 -16.10 13.84
C GLN A 486 -17.21 -15.17 14.90
N GLY A 487 -16.34 -14.63 15.74
CA GLY A 487 -16.70 -13.57 16.69
C GLY A 487 -16.77 -12.18 16.03
N GLY A 488 -17.16 -11.18 16.83
CA GLY A 488 -17.32 -9.79 16.39
C GLY A 488 -18.78 -9.37 16.27
N ASP A 489 -19.04 -8.08 16.44
CA ASP A 489 -20.39 -7.53 16.61
C ASP A 489 -21.32 -7.81 15.43
N HIS A 490 -20.80 -7.83 14.19
CA HIS A 490 -21.62 -8.13 13.00
C HIS A 490 -21.82 -9.64 12.75
N MET A 491 -20.85 -10.48 13.15
CA MET A 491 -20.93 -11.94 12.95
C MET A 491 -21.78 -12.63 14.02
N LYS A 492 -21.72 -12.17 15.28
CA LYS A 492 -22.50 -12.72 16.43
C LYS A 492 -22.40 -14.25 16.57
N GLY A 493 -21.22 -14.82 16.30
CA GLY A 493 -20.98 -16.26 16.38
C GLY A 493 -21.44 -17.05 15.16
N ARG A 494 -21.87 -16.40 14.08
CA ARG A 494 -22.20 -17.04 12.80
C ARG A 494 -20.97 -17.22 11.93
N SER A 495 -21.03 -18.16 11.01
CA SER A 495 -20.01 -18.32 9.97
C SER A 495 -20.27 -17.39 8.77
N PRO A 496 -19.23 -17.04 7.99
CA PRO A 496 -19.39 -16.26 6.77
C PRO A 496 -20.47 -16.78 5.81
N VAL A 497 -20.54 -18.10 5.61
CA VAL A 497 -21.54 -18.70 4.74
C VAL A 497 -22.97 -18.55 5.29
N GLN A 498 -23.16 -18.66 6.61
CA GLN A 498 -24.49 -18.45 7.23
C GLN A 498 -24.99 -17.03 6.99
N VAL A 499 -24.13 -16.03 7.19
CA VAL A 499 -24.50 -14.62 6.96
C VAL A 499 -24.88 -14.39 5.49
N LEU A 500 -24.11 -14.94 4.54
CA LEU A 500 -24.43 -14.85 3.12
C LEU A 500 -25.77 -15.53 2.76
N SER A 501 -26.03 -16.72 3.33
CA SER A 501 -27.30 -17.43 3.13
C SER A 501 -28.49 -16.63 3.64
N GLU A 502 -28.40 -16.04 4.84
CA GLU A 502 -29.46 -15.17 5.39
C GLU A 502 -29.77 -13.98 4.46
N TRP A 503 -28.74 -13.37 3.86
CA TRP A 503 -28.95 -12.29 2.89
C TRP A 503 -29.64 -12.79 1.62
N THR A 504 -29.23 -13.95 1.13
CA THR A 504 -29.83 -14.57 -0.06
C THR A 504 -31.30 -14.92 0.18
N GLU A 505 -31.64 -15.43 1.36
CA GLU A 505 -33.02 -15.70 1.79
C GLU A 505 -33.87 -14.43 1.89
N ARG A 506 -33.26 -13.29 2.24
CA ARG A 506 -33.89 -11.96 2.23
C ARG A 506 -34.03 -11.35 0.82
N GLY A 507 -33.69 -12.11 -0.23
CA GLY A 507 -33.83 -11.69 -1.62
C GLY A 507 -32.63 -10.90 -2.18
N TRP A 508 -31.52 -10.81 -1.44
CA TRP A 508 -30.30 -10.23 -1.99
C TRP A 508 -29.76 -11.07 -3.15
N ARG A 509 -29.19 -10.40 -4.15
CA ARG A 509 -28.59 -11.05 -5.32
C ARG A 509 -27.21 -10.45 -5.58
N LYS A 510 -26.24 -11.32 -5.87
CA LYS A 510 -24.92 -10.89 -6.29
C LYS A 510 -24.96 -10.27 -7.68
N MET A 511 -24.14 -9.26 -7.90
CA MET A 511 -23.87 -8.70 -9.22
C MET A 511 -22.57 -9.31 -9.72
N VAL A 512 -22.58 -9.89 -10.91
CA VAL A 512 -21.38 -10.47 -11.53
C VAL A 512 -21.02 -9.61 -12.73
N ALA A 513 -19.74 -9.25 -12.85
CA ALA A 513 -19.23 -8.59 -14.05
C ALA A 513 -18.58 -9.64 -14.97
N ASP A 514 -18.76 -9.46 -16.28
CA ASP A 514 -18.12 -10.29 -17.28
C ASP A 514 -16.60 -10.11 -17.20
N GLU A 515 -15.87 -11.20 -17.03
CA GLU A 515 -14.41 -11.16 -16.89
C GLU A 515 -13.78 -10.52 -18.13
N GLY A 516 -14.20 -10.88 -19.34
CA GLY A 516 -13.71 -10.28 -20.58
C GLY A 516 -13.92 -8.76 -20.66
N ALA A 517 -15.07 -8.26 -20.20
CA ALA A 517 -15.34 -6.83 -20.11
C ALA A 517 -14.41 -6.13 -19.10
N LEU A 518 -14.15 -6.73 -17.94
CA LEU A 518 -13.19 -6.22 -16.96
C LEU A 518 -11.77 -6.18 -17.54
N MET A 519 -11.35 -7.25 -18.20
CA MET A 519 -10.01 -7.37 -18.82
C MET A 519 -9.83 -6.36 -19.95
N LEU A 520 -10.87 -6.12 -20.75
CA LEU A 520 -10.91 -5.03 -21.73
C LEU A 520 -10.79 -3.67 -21.06
N ALA A 521 -11.51 -3.42 -19.95
CA ALA A 521 -11.41 -2.16 -19.22
C ALA A 521 -9.98 -1.92 -18.67
N PHE A 522 -9.31 -2.97 -18.18
CA PHE A 522 -7.93 -2.92 -17.67
C PHE A 522 -6.83 -3.02 -18.75
N SER A 523 -7.19 -2.99 -20.03
CA SER A 523 -6.22 -3.17 -21.12
C SER A 523 -5.44 -1.88 -21.45
N ASP A 524 -4.16 -2.06 -21.76
CA ASP A 524 -3.30 -0.98 -22.25
C ASP A 524 -3.75 -0.58 -23.66
N ARG A 525 -3.88 0.72 -23.89
CA ARG A 525 -4.26 1.29 -25.19
C ARG A 525 -3.02 1.67 -25.98
N SER A 526 -2.90 1.17 -27.19
CA SER A 526 -1.85 1.59 -28.11
C SER A 526 -2.29 1.46 -29.56
N GLU A 527 -1.92 2.42 -30.40
CA GLU A 527 -2.07 2.27 -31.84
C GLU A 527 -0.95 1.38 -32.38
N ARG A 528 -1.31 0.38 -33.18
CA ARG A 528 -0.37 -0.57 -33.78
C ARG A 528 -0.67 -0.74 -35.26
N VAL A 529 0.41 -0.79 -36.04
CA VAL A 529 0.33 -1.13 -37.46
C VAL A 529 0.04 -2.62 -37.58
N VAL A 530 -0.93 -2.96 -38.42
CA VAL A 530 -1.23 -4.34 -38.78
C VAL A 530 -0.22 -4.81 -39.81
N THR A 531 0.30 -6.03 -39.64
CA THR A 531 1.26 -6.63 -40.57
C THR A 531 1.01 -8.11 -40.73
N ALA A 532 0.80 -8.58 -41.95
CA ALA A 532 0.50 -9.94 -42.33
C ALA A 532 -0.62 -10.57 -41.48
N GLY A 533 -1.70 -9.82 -41.22
CA GLY A 533 -2.83 -10.29 -40.39
C GLY A 533 -2.50 -10.37 -38.90
N THR A 534 -1.41 -9.73 -38.45
CA THR A 534 -0.99 -9.70 -37.05
C THR A 534 -0.85 -8.29 -36.50
N VAL A 535 -0.95 -8.15 -35.18
CA VAL A 535 -0.61 -6.94 -34.43
C VAL A 535 0.32 -7.29 -33.27
N SER A 536 1.27 -6.42 -32.97
CA SER A 536 2.23 -6.63 -31.87
C SER A 536 1.88 -5.79 -30.65
N ALA A 537 1.76 -6.41 -29.48
CA ALA A 537 1.48 -5.73 -28.21
C ALA A 537 2.07 -6.51 -27.02
N GLY A 538 2.60 -5.81 -26.02
CA GLY A 538 3.13 -6.45 -24.80
C GLY A 538 4.29 -7.43 -25.01
N GLY A 539 4.99 -7.36 -26.15
CA GLY A 539 6.02 -8.33 -26.54
C GLY A 539 5.49 -9.59 -27.25
N TRP A 540 4.18 -9.68 -27.46
CA TRP A 540 3.51 -10.79 -28.15
C TRP A 540 3.05 -10.36 -29.54
N ARG A 541 2.94 -11.34 -30.44
CA ARG A 541 2.28 -11.19 -31.74
C ARG A 541 0.90 -11.84 -31.66
N TYR A 542 -0.13 -11.09 -32.01
CA TYR A 542 -1.52 -11.54 -32.02
C TYR A 542 -2.03 -11.65 -33.45
N TYR A 543 -2.76 -12.71 -33.76
CA TYR A 543 -3.29 -13.04 -35.07
C TYR A 543 -4.82 -13.08 -35.08
N HIS A 544 -5.41 -12.62 -36.18
CA HIS A 544 -6.82 -12.84 -36.52
C HIS A 544 -7.04 -12.66 -38.04
N GLU A 545 -7.85 -13.53 -38.66
CA GLU A 545 -8.07 -13.53 -40.13
C GLU A 545 -8.52 -12.17 -40.69
N LYS A 546 -9.43 -11.47 -40.00
CA LYS A 546 -9.94 -10.14 -40.40
C LYS A 546 -8.86 -9.08 -40.51
N LEU A 547 -7.72 -9.23 -39.82
CA LEU A 547 -6.64 -8.26 -39.87
C LEU A 547 -5.94 -8.23 -41.23
N HIS A 548 -6.04 -9.28 -42.04
CA HIS A 548 -5.50 -9.25 -43.41
C HIS A 548 -6.10 -8.14 -44.28
N GLN A 549 -7.33 -7.70 -43.97
CA GLN A 549 -7.98 -6.62 -44.71
C GLN A 549 -7.47 -5.21 -44.36
N TYR A 550 -6.65 -5.09 -43.30
CA TYR A 550 -6.20 -3.81 -42.78
C TYR A 550 -4.67 -3.74 -42.78
N ASP A 551 -4.00 -4.54 -43.62
CA ASP A 551 -2.54 -4.61 -43.68
C ASP A 551 -1.93 -3.24 -43.96
N GLY A 552 -0.96 -2.82 -43.15
CA GLY A 552 -0.36 -1.48 -43.21
C GLY A 552 -1.15 -0.37 -42.51
N GLU A 553 -2.41 -0.58 -42.11
CA GLU A 553 -3.18 0.40 -41.35
C GLU A 553 -2.79 0.41 -39.86
N LYS A 554 -2.95 1.57 -39.21
CA LYS A 554 -2.86 1.71 -37.75
C LYS A 554 -4.23 1.47 -37.12
N LEU A 555 -4.33 0.45 -36.29
CA LEU A 555 -5.54 0.15 -35.51
C LEU A 555 -5.30 0.35 -34.02
N LEU A 556 -6.35 0.68 -33.28
CA LEU A 556 -6.28 0.79 -31.83
C LEU A 556 -6.28 -0.62 -31.23
N VAL A 557 -5.21 -0.96 -30.54
CA VAL A 557 -5.04 -2.23 -29.85
C VAL A 557 -5.18 -2.00 -28.34
N ARG A 558 -6.10 -2.75 -27.76
CA ARG A 558 -6.39 -2.83 -26.33
C ARG A 558 -5.87 -4.17 -25.82
N HIS A 559 -4.68 -4.14 -25.23
CA HIS A 559 -3.96 -5.34 -24.81
C HIS A 559 -4.05 -5.56 -23.28
N PRO A 560 -4.69 -6.65 -22.82
CA PRO A 560 -4.71 -7.04 -21.40
C PRO A 560 -3.32 -7.54 -20.98
N ARG A 561 -2.51 -6.65 -20.39
CA ARG A 561 -1.12 -6.98 -20.00
C ARG A 561 -1.00 -8.16 -19.01
N HIS A 562 -2.06 -8.42 -18.26
CA HIS A 562 -2.14 -9.40 -17.19
C HIS A 562 -2.59 -10.78 -17.66
N ASP A 563 -3.17 -10.88 -18.86
CA ASP A 563 -3.58 -12.13 -19.47
C ASP A 563 -3.39 -12.03 -20.99
N PRO A 564 -2.20 -12.39 -21.51
CA PRO A 564 -1.91 -12.25 -22.92
C PRO A 564 -2.65 -13.27 -23.79
N VAL A 565 -3.65 -14.00 -23.28
CA VAL A 565 -4.47 -14.97 -24.04
C VAL A 565 -5.20 -14.32 -25.21
N CYS A 566 -5.47 -13.02 -25.17
CA CYS A 566 -6.01 -12.29 -26.31
C CYS A 566 -5.63 -10.80 -26.33
N SER A 567 -5.93 -10.13 -27.45
CA SER A 567 -5.83 -8.69 -27.61
C SER A 567 -7.03 -8.17 -28.40
N TYR A 568 -7.64 -7.08 -27.95
CA TYR A 568 -8.83 -6.52 -28.57
C TYR A 568 -8.42 -5.44 -29.58
N VAL A 569 -8.88 -5.56 -30.82
CA VAL A 569 -8.53 -4.62 -31.90
C VAL A 569 -9.76 -3.83 -32.30
N PHE A 570 -9.62 -2.51 -32.37
CA PHE A 570 -10.68 -1.55 -32.68
C PHE A 570 -10.34 -0.75 -33.93
N LYS A 571 -11.38 -0.49 -34.75
CA LYS A 571 -11.37 0.49 -35.84
C LYS A 571 -12.48 1.50 -35.56
N GLU A 572 -12.17 2.79 -35.56
CA GLU A 572 -13.14 3.88 -35.37
C GLU A 572 -14.04 3.68 -34.12
N SER A 573 -13.44 3.30 -32.99
CA SER A 573 -14.12 3.01 -31.71
C SER A 573 -15.05 1.77 -31.71
N ARG A 574 -15.13 1.01 -32.82
CA ARG A 574 -15.86 -0.25 -32.90
C ARG A 574 -14.89 -1.43 -32.76
N LEU A 575 -15.28 -2.44 -31.97
CA LEU A 575 -14.52 -3.68 -31.84
C LEU A 575 -14.51 -4.41 -33.20
N LEU A 576 -13.33 -4.58 -33.79
CA LEU A 576 -13.12 -5.28 -35.05
C LEU A 576 -13.00 -6.79 -34.83
N CYS A 577 -12.10 -7.19 -33.92
CA CYS A 577 -11.86 -8.60 -33.60
C CYS A 577 -11.13 -8.79 -32.26
N VAL A 578 -11.18 -10.02 -31.74
CA VAL A 578 -10.39 -10.49 -30.59
C VAL A 578 -9.27 -11.38 -31.13
N ALA A 579 -8.06 -10.84 -31.21
CA ALA A 579 -6.90 -11.52 -31.76
C ALA A 579 -6.23 -12.41 -30.70
N ARG A 580 -5.74 -13.58 -31.10
CA ARG A 580 -5.10 -14.58 -30.21
C ARG A 580 -3.59 -14.64 -30.42
N PRO A 581 -2.77 -15.01 -29.42
CA PRO A 581 -1.33 -15.19 -29.59
C PRO A 581 -1.01 -16.11 -30.77
N MET A 582 -0.06 -15.68 -31.59
CA MET A 582 0.46 -16.48 -32.68
C MET A 582 1.20 -17.68 -32.10
N PRO A 583 0.82 -18.92 -32.47
CA PRO A 583 1.55 -20.11 -32.04
C PRO A 583 3.01 -20.04 -32.52
N VAL A 584 3.93 -20.50 -31.68
CA VAL A 584 5.35 -20.65 -32.02
C VAL A 584 5.64 -22.13 -32.16
N TYR A 585 6.12 -22.54 -33.34
CA TYR A 585 6.51 -23.90 -33.65
C TYR A 585 8.04 -24.01 -33.69
N ASP A 586 8.57 -25.19 -33.39
CA ASP A 586 9.99 -25.49 -33.62
C ASP A 586 10.29 -25.47 -35.12
N MET A 587 11.55 -25.16 -35.48
CA MET A 587 11.98 -25.05 -36.89
C MET A 587 11.73 -26.34 -37.69
N ALA A 588 11.78 -27.51 -37.05
CA ALA A 588 11.56 -28.80 -37.69
C ALA A 588 10.14 -29.36 -37.52
N ASP A 589 9.21 -28.65 -36.86
CA ASP A 589 7.85 -29.15 -36.60
C ASP A 589 6.96 -29.05 -37.86
N PRO A 590 6.48 -30.19 -38.41
CA PRO A 590 5.60 -30.20 -39.58
C PRO A 590 4.26 -29.47 -39.37
N GLN A 591 3.81 -29.28 -38.12
CA GLN A 591 2.60 -28.52 -37.82
C GLN A 591 2.74 -27.04 -38.18
N GLY A 592 3.95 -26.48 -38.08
CA GLY A 592 4.24 -25.10 -38.49
C GLY A 592 4.00 -24.86 -39.98
N ALA A 593 4.43 -25.79 -40.83
CA ALA A 593 4.22 -25.71 -42.28
C ALA A 593 2.73 -25.79 -42.66
N LYS A 594 1.96 -26.68 -42.02
CA LYS A 594 0.50 -26.76 -42.21
C LYS A 594 -0.19 -25.47 -41.79
N TYR A 595 0.21 -24.91 -40.66
CA TYR A 595 -0.33 -23.64 -40.18
C TYR A 595 0.00 -22.47 -41.11
N ALA A 596 1.23 -22.40 -41.65
CA ALA A 596 1.60 -21.41 -42.66
C ALA A 596 0.75 -21.51 -43.93
N GLY A 597 0.46 -22.72 -44.40
CA GLY A 597 -0.46 -22.95 -45.52
C GLY A 597 -1.87 -22.42 -45.27
N LYS A 598 -2.39 -22.61 -44.04
CA LYS A 598 -3.67 -22.03 -43.61
C LYS A 598 -3.64 -20.50 -43.66
N LEU A 599 -2.61 -19.87 -43.10
CA LEU A 599 -2.46 -18.41 -43.10
C LEU A 599 -2.41 -17.84 -44.54
N ALA A 600 -1.68 -18.49 -45.44
CA ALA A 600 -1.62 -18.09 -46.85
C ALA A 600 -2.99 -18.19 -47.54
N GLN A 601 -3.79 -19.20 -47.21
CA GLN A 601 -5.15 -19.34 -47.73
C GLN A 601 -6.07 -18.23 -47.20
N GLU A 602 -5.98 -17.88 -45.91
CA GLU A 602 -6.74 -16.79 -45.29
C GLU A 602 -6.37 -15.42 -45.89
N ALA A 603 -5.09 -15.16 -46.11
CA ALA A 603 -4.62 -13.95 -46.81
C ALA A 603 -5.14 -13.87 -48.25
N ARG A 604 -5.10 -14.97 -49.01
CA ARG A 604 -5.66 -15.02 -50.38
C ARG A 604 -7.16 -14.74 -50.39
N LYS A 605 -7.91 -15.28 -49.43
CA LYS A 605 -9.35 -15.00 -49.29
C LYS A 605 -9.61 -13.51 -49.05
N ALA A 606 -8.82 -12.86 -48.18
CA ALA A 606 -8.94 -11.42 -47.95
C ALA A 606 -8.69 -10.61 -49.23
N VAL A 607 -7.65 -10.94 -50.00
CA VAL A 607 -7.38 -10.31 -51.30
C VAL A 607 -8.54 -10.50 -52.27
N GLN A 608 -9.14 -11.69 -52.34
CA GLN A 608 -10.29 -11.95 -53.22
C GLN A 608 -11.52 -11.13 -52.84
N ILE A 609 -11.80 -10.98 -51.54
CA ILE A 609 -12.89 -10.11 -51.06
C ILE A 609 -12.62 -8.66 -51.50
N MET A 610 -11.41 -8.15 -51.25
CA MET A 610 -11.02 -6.78 -51.63
C MET A 610 -11.06 -6.57 -53.15
N LYS A 611 -10.63 -7.55 -53.95
CA LYS A 611 -10.72 -7.48 -55.42
C LYS A 611 -12.15 -7.28 -55.91
N GLY A 612 -13.15 -7.80 -55.18
CA GLY A 612 -14.56 -7.62 -55.50
C GLY A 612 -15.11 -6.23 -55.17
N GLU A 613 -14.42 -5.46 -54.33
CA GLU A 613 -14.81 -4.11 -53.90
C GLU A 613 -14.12 -3.00 -54.71
N VAL A 614 -13.14 -3.35 -55.54
CA VAL A 614 -12.36 -2.39 -56.35
C VAL A 614 -12.91 -2.29 -57.76
N ALA A 615 -13.17 -1.06 -58.21
CA ALA A 615 -13.41 -0.78 -59.62
C ALA A 615 -12.06 -0.82 -60.36
N TRP A 616 -11.94 -1.73 -61.32
CA TRP A 616 -10.76 -1.81 -62.17
C TRP A 616 -10.87 -0.76 -63.28
N LEU A 617 -10.08 0.29 -63.15
CA LEU A 617 -9.97 1.36 -64.13
C LEU A 617 -8.66 1.19 -64.88
N GLU A 618 -8.69 1.39 -66.21
CA GLU A 618 -7.48 1.35 -67.02
C GLU A 618 -6.79 2.73 -66.97
N PRO A 619 -5.62 2.88 -66.31
CA PRO A 619 -5.03 4.20 -66.07
C PRO A 619 -4.71 4.96 -67.36
N ARG A 620 -4.41 4.24 -68.45
CA ARG A 620 -4.09 4.84 -69.75
C ARG A 620 -5.28 5.56 -70.37
N GLU A 621 -6.48 5.01 -70.23
CA GLU A 621 -7.71 5.62 -70.74
C GLU A 621 -8.04 6.87 -69.92
N LEU A 622 -7.97 6.77 -68.59
CA LEU A 622 -8.16 7.91 -67.69
C LEU A 622 -7.16 9.04 -67.92
N MET A 623 -5.89 8.74 -68.21
CA MET A 623 -4.88 9.75 -68.55
C MET A 623 -5.24 10.51 -69.84
N ARG A 624 -5.78 9.79 -70.83
CA ARG A 624 -6.23 10.40 -72.09
C ARG A 624 -7.45 11.29 -71.85
N GLU A 625 -8.47 10.76 -71.18
CA GLU A 625 -9.68 11.52 -70.83
C GLU A 625 -9.33 12.75 -69.98
N PHE A 626 -8.40 12.63 -69.04
CA PHE A 626 -7.92 13.76 -68.25
C PHE A 626 -7.21 14.82 -69.10
N ALA A 627 -6.37 14.40 -70.06
CA ALA A 627 -5.70 15.32 -70.98
C ALA A 627 -6.67 16.04 -71.92
N GLU A 628 -7.71 15.34 -72.38
CA GLU A 628 -8.83 15.91 -73.16
C GLU A 628 -9.64 16.90 -72.32
N LEU A 629 -10.03 16.52 -71.09
CA LEU A 629 -10.76 17.41 -70.16
C LEU A 629 -9.95 18.64 -69.76
N ALA A 630 -8.64 18.51 -69.61
CA ALA A 630 -7.73 19.61 -69.32
C ALA A 630 -7.51 20.53 -70.53
N GLY A 631 -8.09 20.21 -71.70
CA GLY A 631 -8.01 21.02 -72.90
C GLY A 631 -6.58 21.13 -73.44
N VAL A 632 -5.71 20.14 -73.16
CA VAL A 632 -4.29 20.22 -73.47
C VAL A 632 -4.08 20.30 -74.98
N ARG A 633 -4.89 19.55 -75.74
CA ARG A 633 -4.81 19.53 -77.19
C ARG A 633 -5.25 20.87 -77.78
N GLU A 634 -6.34 21.43 -77.30
CA GLU A 634 -6.88 22.73 -77.70
C GLU A 634 -5.92 23.86 -77.34
N ALA A 635 -5.26 23.78 -76.18
CA ALA A 635 -4.23 24.73 -75.76
C ALA A 635 -2.98 24.65 -76.65
N ILE A 636 -2.51 23.44 -76.98
CA ILE A 636 -1.39 23.23 -77.91
C ILE A 636 -1.77 23.74 -79.31
N GLU A 637 -2.94 23.36 -79.83
CA GLU A 637 -3.44 23.81 -81.14
C GLU A 637 -3.57 25.34 -81.18
N ALA A 638 -4.07 25.98 -80.12
CA ALA A 638 -4.14 27.44 -80.01
C ALA A 638 -2.75 28.11 -80.01
N THR A 639 -1.75 27.51 -79.36
CA THR A 639 -0.37 28.01 -79.42
C THR A 639 0.29 27.77 -80.78
N ASP A 640 -0.01 26.65 -81.44
CA ASP A 640 0.55 26.31 -82.76
C ASP A 640 0.00 27.21 -83.88
N ILE A 641 -1.25 27.68 -83.77
CA ILE A 641 -1.83 28.67 -84.70
C ILE A 641 -1.03 29.99 -84.70
N GLY A 642 -0.38 30.34 -83.58
CA GLY A 642 0.48 31.52 -83.45
C GLY A 642 1.98 31.25 -83.56
N ALA A 643 2.40 30.01 -83.80
CA ALA A 643 3.81 29.64 -83.77
C ALA A 643 4.58 30.15 -85.02
N GLY A 644 5.55 31.03 -84.80
CA GLY A 644 6.49 31.45 -85.84
C GLY A 644 7.41 30.31 -86.27
N ARG A 645 7.30 29.87 -87.53
CA ARG A 645 8.18 28.84 -88.09
C ARG A 645 9.48 29.46 -88.61
N ILE A 646 10.61 29.01 -88.08
CA ILE A 646 11.93 29.29 -88.66
C ILE A 646 12.20 28.23 -89.71
N SER A 647 12.07 28.59 -90.98
CA SER A 647 12.46 27.73 -92.11
C SER A 647 13.92 27.93 -92.45
N VAL A 648 14.64 26.84 -92.73
CA VAL A 648 15.97 26.92 -93.33
C VAL A 648 15.80 27.35 -94.78
N VAL A 649 16.33 28.52 -95.14
CA VAL A 649 16.16 29.12 -96.48
C VAL A 649 17.18 28.56 -97.48
N ASP A 650 18.24 27.93 -96.98
CA ASP A 650 19.32 27.35 -97.78
C ASP A 650 18.94 25.92 -98.26
N PRO A 651 18.88 25.68 -99.58
CA PRO A 651 18.50 24.38 -100.14
C PRO A 651 19.43 23.23 -99.77
N GLU A 652 20.74 23.48 -99.60
CA GLU A 652 21.70 22.43 -99.23
C GLU A 652 21.52 22.04 -97.77
N VAL A 653 21.29 23.02 -96.88
CA VAL A 653 21.07 22.76 -95.46
C VAL A 653 19.71 22.09 -95.23
N GLN A 654 18.67 22.47 -95.98
CA GLN A 654 17.35 21.80 -95.93
C GLN A 654 17.46 20.34 -96.37
N ALA A 655 18.19 20.05 -97.47
CA ALA A 655 18.45 18.68 -97.90
C ALA A 655 19.22 17.87 -96.85
N LEU A 656 20.15 18.50 -96.12
CA LEU A 656 20.91 17.86 -95.05
C LEU A 656 20.04 17.56 -93.82
N CYS A 657 19.12 18.46 -93.45
CA CYS A 657 18.10 18.25 -92.42
C CYS A 657 17.13 17.11 -92.77
N ASP A 658 16.62 17.09 -93.99
CA ASP A 658 15.69 16.06 -94.47
C ASP A 658 16.39 14.69 -94.55
N ASN A 659 17.64 14.66 -95.01
CA ASN A 659 18.47 13.45 -95.04
C ASN A 659 18.78 12.95 -93.62
N ARG A 660 19.06 13.85 -92.67
CA ARG A 660 19.23 13.48 -91.25
C ARG A 660 17.93 12.92 -90.67
N HIS A 661 16.78 13.49 -91.01
CA HIS A 661 15.48 13.01 -90.52
C HIS A 661 15.16 11.63 -91.08
N LYS A 662 15.37 11.40 -92.38
CA LYS A 662 15.24 10.07 -93.02
C LYS A 662 16.24 9.07 -92.46
N ALA A 663 17.48 9.49 -92.22
CA ALA A 663 18.49 8.63 -91.58
C ALA A 663 18.09 8.28 -90.14
N ALA A 664 17.52 9.22 -89.37
CA ALA A 664 17.03 8.98 -88.02
C ALA A 664 15.82 8.03 -88.00
N GLU A 665 14.85 8.20 -88.91
CA GLU A 665 13.71 7.27 -89.08
C GLU A 665 14.16 5.88 -89.51
N GLN A 666 15.12 5.79 -90.44
CA GLN A 666 15.71 4.51 -90.84
C GLN A 666 16.50 3.87 -89.69
N THR A 667 17.22 4.65 -88.89
CA THR A 667 17.94 4.15 -87.71
C THR A 667 16.97 3.67 -86.63
N LEU A 668 15.87 4.39 -86.39
CA LEU A 668 14.79 3.98 -85.48
C LEU A 668 14.07 2.73 -85.99
N ALA A 669 13.80 2.62 -87.30
CA ALA A 669 13.20 1.44 -87.91
C ALA A 669 14.15 0.23 -87.88
N ILE A 670 15.46 0.45 -88.02
CA ILE A 670 16.50 -0.57 -87.86
C ILE A 670 16.61 -0.97 -86.37
N ALA A 671 16.57 -0.03 -85.44
CA ALA A 671 16.59 -0.31 -83.99
C ALA A 671 15.32 -1.05 -83.52
N ALA A 672 14.15 -0.72 -84.09
CA ALA A 672 12.91 -1.44 -83.85
C ALA A 672 12.92 -2.84 -84.47
N LYS A 673 13.58 -3.04 -85.62
CA LYS A 673 13.80 -4.37 -86.23
C LYS A 673 14.93 -5.17 -85.56
N SER A 674 15.90 -4.51 -84.90
CA SER A 674 17.01 -5.17 -84.19
C SER A 674 16.67 -5.55 -82.74
N GLN A 675 15.45 -5.28 -82.28
CA GLN A 675 14.88 -5.93 -81.10
C GLN A 675 14.56 -7.38 -81.46
N ASP A 676 15.60 -8.21 -81.60
CA ASP A 676 15.47 -9.67 -81.59
C ASP A 676 14.77 -10.05 -80.28
N ALA A 677 13.53 -10.52 -80.37
CA ALA A 677 12.77 -11.00 -79.21
C ALA A 677 13.56 -12.06 -78.41
N GLU A 678 14.46 -12.82 -79.07
CA GLU A 678 15.37 -13.76 -78.41
C GLU A 678 16.43 -13.09 -77.51
N LYS A 679 16.92 -11.90 -77.84
CA LYS A 679 17.90 -11.18 -76.99
C LYS A 679 17.25 -10.48 -75.81
N LEU A 680 15.98 -10.10 -75.94
CA LEU A 680 15.17 -9.54 -74.85
C LEU A 680 14.71 -10.60 -73.83
N SER A 681 14.70 -11.89 -74.20
CA SER A 681 14.42 -13.01 -73.29
C SER A 681 15.63 -13.50 -72.48
N LEU A 682 16.80 -12.89 -72.68
CA LEU A 682 18.02 -13.25 -71.94
C LEU A 682 18.10 -12.39 -70.68
N ASN A 683 18.43 -13.01 -69.55
CA ASN A 683 18.69 -12.27 -68.31
C ASN A 683 20.00 -11.47 -68.39
N ARG A 684 20.34 -10.71 -67.34
CA ARG A 684 21.58 -9.89 -67.23
C ARG A 684 22.88 -10.63 -67.61
N TRP A 685 22.89 -11.96 -67.58
CA TRP A 685 24.05 -12.80 -67.88
C TRP A 685 24.02 -13.43 -69.28
N GLY A 686 23.06 -13.06 -70.13
CA GLY A 686 22.97 -13.55 -71.51
C GLY A 686 22.44 -14.99 -71.63
N VAL A 687 21.73 -15.48 -70.61
CA VAL A 687 21.19 -16.84 -70.56
C VAL A 687 19.66 -16.80 -70.64
N LYS A 688 19.08 -17.66 -71.49
CA LYS A 688 17.62 -17.87 -71.61
C LYS A 688 17.16 -18.56 -70.34
N GLU A 689 16.17 -18.01 -69.64
CA GLU A 689 15.67 -18.62 -68.39
C GLU A 689 15.21 -20.06 -68.65
N ASP A 690 15.48 -20.95 -67.68
CA ASP A 690 15.04 -22.34 -67.75
C ASP A 690 13.51 -22.37 -67.88
N PRO A 691 12.94 -23.08 -68.87
CA PRO A 691 11.49 -23.17 -69.08
C PRO A 691 10.72 -23.61 -67.82
N ALA A 692 11.36 -24.40 -66.94
CA ALA A 692 10.77 -24.80 -65.67
C ALA A 692 10.61 -23.62 -64.70
N VAL A 693 11.55 -22.67 -64.69
CA VAL A 693 11.52 -21.46 -63.87
C VAL A 693 10.51 -20.46 -64.42
N GLU A 694 10.41 -20.35 -65.75
CA GLU A 694 9.41 -19.52 -66.42
C GLU A 694 7.99 -20.02 -66.14
N ALA A 695 7.78 -21.34 -66.17
CA ALA A 695 6.51 -21.97 -65.82
C ALA A 695 6.12 -21.79 -64.34
N LEU A 696 7.09 -21.85 -63.43
CA LEU A 696 6.86 -21.61 -62.00
C LEU A 696 6.48 -20.14 -61.71
N ARG A 697 7.15 -19.19 -62.37
CA ARG A 697 6.83 -17.76 -62.24
C ARG A 697 5.46 -17.42 -62.85
N ALA A 698 5.10 -18.03 -63.96
CA ALA A 698 3.76 -17.92 -64.55
C ALA A 698 2.65 -18.48 -63.64
N GLN A 699 3.00 -19.42 -62.76
CA GLN A 699 2.13 -19.95 -61.70
C GLN A 699 2.18 -19.12 -60.40
N GLY A 700 2.93 -18.01 -60.37
CA GLY A 700 2.99 -17.07 -59.26
C GLY A 700 3.85 -17.52 -58.07
N TRP A 701 4.82 -18.40 -58.29
CA TRP A 701 5.84 -18.79 -57.30
C TRP A 701 7.08 -17.91 -57.34
#